data_AF-A0A955E196-F1
#
_entry.id   AF-A0A955E196-F1
#
_cell.length_a   1.000
_cell.length_b   1.000
_cell.length_c   1.000
_cell.angle_alpha   90.00
_cell.angle_beta   90.00
_cell.angle_gamma   90.00
#
_symmetry.space_group_name_H-M   'P 1'
#
loop_
_entity.id
_entity.type
_entity.pdbx_description
1 polymer ?
#
loop_
_entity_poly.entity_id
_entity_poly.type
_entity_poly.pdbx_seq_one_letter_code
_entity_poly.pdbx_strand_id
1 'polypeptide(L)'
;MQISESWADRITRSGDLVFAAGNRMEIFDASDPDSPVLVGSYQTGSRVRHIEVLGDLAFLSVNLGFEVVDISDPSNPAFQYALDIGSHLEEIQIVDSRAYLLGTRGLSIYNIEDPTSPVLIGFYHPSFDIQEMQVVGTRVYINGVGSDIIVIDAAIPSPLRLLGTYSAPGSGRVLFDFDDTIAYIINESGLNIVDFADPASPNHLGSAQTPIRLERPRLVGDTLYAPAGGYGVFEYDVADPSLPVYAGSIACDGYALELVSVGSGLIVASGSGVWRIDPLQASDTFVSSLPLETSTADLVVRGSTAFIADLDAGLRVVSVEDPENPVQVGSYSGMERVDWVSVSGDTVYTVDAVSALIHSVDVSDPAAPSFLWEYMTPNPPLSITAEGDMVVVGENGGIRILDVSDPKSPIERGYFQRDRRFDNFSLKDNLLFATGSAVLTAIDIEDPENPQQLGELLIPHNLTAVQSDGNYAYIGIRNPESDPGRGALQMVVVDIRDPAMMRMVAEYSNNDAYSYLELFLRDSRIFAARRTGGIDILDVEDPTEPVLRATYGDYRNKYSGIQIGDSIGYLTGDFGLEIVRMGTHCSQCPVDITGDGILDIADVFAYLDLFGLLDPAADFTGDGVLDIFDVFAFLDAYSAGCP
;
A
#
# COMPACT_ATOMS: atom_id res chain seq x y z
N MET A 1 -5.07 8.77 11.33
CA MET A 1 -4.62 9.82 12.27
C MET A 1 -3.68 9.22 13.31
N GLN A 2 -2.51 9.80 13.54
CA GLN A 2 -1.63 9.39 14.65
C GLN A 2 -2.18 9.94 15.97
N ILE A 3 -2.35 9.08 16.98
CA ILE A 3 -2.82 9.47 18.32
C ILE A 3 -1.72 9.38 19.39
N SER A 4 -0.58 8.76 19.08
CA SER A 4 0.63 8.75 19.92
C SER A 4 1.89 8.51 19.07
N GLU A 5 3.00 9.16 19.42
CA GLU A 5 4.34 8.91 18.86
C GLU A 5 5.09 7.78 19.59
N SER A 6 4.49 7.22 20.64
CA SER A 6 5.16 6.23 21.47
C SER A 6 5.11 4.85 20.81
N TRP A 7 6.25 4.15 20.79
CA TRP A 7 6.35 2.78 20.28
C TRP A 7 5.37 1.86 21.02
N ALA A 8 4.48 1.20 20.29
CA ALA A 8 3.55 0.21 20.82
C ALA A 8 3.67 -1.14 20.08
N ASP A 9 3.79 -2.24 20.82
CA ASP A 9 3.86 -3.60 20.28
C ASP A 9 2.54 -4.36 20.32
N ARG A 10 1.68 -3.96 21.27
CA ARG A 10 0.39 -4.57 21.51
C ARG A 10 -0.63 -3.52 21.81
N ILE A 11 -1.87 -3.86 21.52
CA ILE A 11 -3.01 -3.04 21.86
C ILE A 11 -4.19 -3.91 22.27
N THR A 12 -4.89 -3.49 23.31
CA THR A 12 -6.12 -4.15 23.77
C THR A 12 -7.19 -3.11 24.07
N ARG A 13 -8.45 -3.55 24.13
CA ARG A 13 -9.61 -2.69 24.36
C ARG A 13 -10.46 -3.25 25.49
N SER A 14 -10.95 -2.37 26.36
CA SER A 14 -11.96 -2.69 27.37
C SER A 14 -12.99 -1.58 27.44
N GLY A 15 -14.21 -1.88 26.98
CA GLY A 15 -15.27 -0.88 26.80
C GLY A 15 -14.80 0.23 25.86
N ASP A 16 -14.82 1.47 26.35
CA ASP A 16 -14.41 2.66 25.60
C ASP A 16 -12.92 3.00 25.78
N LEU A 17 -12.19 2.23 26.57
CA LEU A 17 -10.76 2.46 26.79
C LEU A 17 -9.91 1.55 25.93
N VAL A 18 -8.83 2.11 25.39
CA VAL A 18 -7.82 1.40 24.61
C VAL A 18 -6.46 1.51 25.28
N PHE A 19 -5.75 0.40 25.37
CA PHE A 19 -4.50 0.27 26.12
C PHE A 19 -3.39 -0.16 25.19
N ALA A 20 -2.35 0.66 25.06
CA ALA A 20 -1.18 0.36 24.23
C ALA A 20 0.01 -0.05 25.11
N ALA A 21 0.66 -1.16 24.74
CA ALA A 21 1.81 -1.70 25.45
C ALA A 21 3.12 -1.37 24.74
N GLY A 22 4.07 -0.80 25.48
CA GLY A 22 5.43 -0.56 24.98
C GLY A 22 6.41 -0.37 26.13
N ASN A 23 7.15 0.74 26.11
CA ASN A 23 8.02 1.10 27.25
C ASN A 23 7.23 1.43 28.53
N ARG A 24 5.96 1.79 28.37
CA ARG A 24 4.95 2.03 29.40
C ARG A 24 3.61 1.50 28.88
N MET A 25 2.61 1.42 29.76
CA MET A 25 1.22 1.34 29.33
C MET A 25 0.72 2.76 29.04
N GLU A 26 0.09 2.97 27.89
CA GLU A 26 -0.69 4.17 27.57
C GLU A 26 -2.18 3.82 27.56
N ILE A 27 -3.02 4.73 28.02
CA ILE A 27 -4.47 4.56 28.12
C ILE A 27 -5.14 5.68 27.34
N PHE A 28 -5.94 5.31 26.35
CA PHE A 28 -6.71 6.22 25.51
C PHE A 28 -8.20 6.07 25.83
N ASP A 29 -8.90 7.18 25.97
CA ASP A 29 -10.36 7.23 25.95
C ASP A 29 -10.81 7.33 24.49
N ALA A 30 -11.56 6.33 24.07
CA ALA A 30 -12.10 6.19 22.73
C ALA A 30 -13.64 6.07 22.76
N SER A 31 -14.27 6.72 23.75
CA SER A 31 -15.72 6.90 23.81
C SER A 31 -16.25 7.71 22.61
N ASP A 32 -15.43 8.64 22.12
CA ASP A 32 -15.50 9.13 20.75
C ASP A 32 -14.55 8.30 19.86
N PRO A 33 -15.08 7.41 19.01
CA PRO A 33 -14.26 6.52 18.17
C PRO A 33 -13.47 7.26 17.08
N ASP A 34 -13.90 8.48 16.72
CA ASP A 34 -13.29 9.26 15.66
C ASP A 34 -12.16 10.14 16.18
N SER A 35 -12.18 10.45 17.48
CA SER A 35 -11.16 11.23 18.16
C SER A 35 -10.68 10.59 19.49
N PRO A 36 -10.00 9.42 19.45
CA PRO A 36 -9.41 8.84 20.66
C PRO A 36 -8.35 9.74 21.29
N VAL A 37 -8.38 9.92 22.61
CA VAL A 37 -7.49 10.83 23.34
C VAL A 37 -6.69 10.12 24.43
N LEU A 38 -5.40 10.41 24.54
CA LEU A 38 -4.56 9.90 25.63
C LEU A 38 -5.02 10.50 26.97
N VAL A 39 -5.52 9.66 27.87
CA VAL A 39 -6.02 10.08 29.19
C VAL A 39 -5.06 9.76 30.33
N GLY A 40 -4.21 8.74 30.17
CA GLY A 40 -3.26 8.36 31.21
C GLY A 40 -2.16 7.43 30.72
N SER A 41 -1.17 7.21 31.58
CA SER A 41 -0.10 6.25 31.32
C SER A 41 0.47 5.70 32.63
N TYR A 42 1.08 4.52 32.57
CA TYR A 42 1.69 3.86 33.71
C TYR A 42 3.04 3.25 33.35
N GLN A 43 4.07 3.65 34.08
CA GLN A 43 5.45 3.20 33.86
C GLN A 43 5.77 1.99 34.74
N THR A 44 6.02 0.85 34.11
CA THR A 44 6.56 -0.36 34.74
C THR A 44 8.09 -0.32 34.79
N GLY A 45 8.70 -1.20 35.61
CA GLY A 45 10.16 -1.36 35.68
C GLY A 45 10.80 -2.08 34.48
N SER A 46 9.99 -2.60 33.55
CA SER A 46 10.42 -3.28 32.33
C SER A 46 9.41 -3.02 31.20
N ARG A 47 9.79 -3.29 29.95
CA ARG A 47 8.88 -3.23 28.78
C ARG A 47 7.64 -4.11 29.04
N VAL A 48 6.47 -3.55 28.75
CA VAL A 48 5.18 -4.25 28.81
C VAL A 48 4.96 -4.93 27.47
N ARG A 49 4.82 -6.26 27.45
CA ARG A 49 4.63 -7.02 26.21
C ARG A 49 3.20 -7.48 25.98
N HIS A 50 2.37 -7.43 27.01
CA HIS A 50 0.97 -7.80 26.97
C HIS A 50 0.21 -7.05 28.06
N ILE A 51 -1.02 -6.68 27.76
CA ILE A 51 -1.96 -6.03 28.67
C ILE A 51 -3.26 -6.80 28.57
N GLU A 52 -3.85 -7.14 29.70
CA GLU A 52 -5.19 -7.70 29.78
C GLU A 52 -5.98 -6.95 30.85
N VAL A 53 -7.27 -6.67 30.58
CA VAL A 53 -8.09 -5.83 31.46
C VAL A 53 -9.28 -6.60 32.01
N LEU A 54 -9.48 -6.56 33.32
CA LEU A 54 -10.62 -7.13 34.02
C LEU A 54 -11.27 -6.07 34.92
N GLY A 55 -12.36 -5.47 34.44
CA GLY A 55 -13.02 -4.36 35.13
C GLY A 55 -12.05 -3.20 35.37
N ASP A 56 -11.88 -2.82 36.62
CA ASP A 56 -11.01 -1.70 37.03
C ASP A 56 -9.53 -2.12 37.19
N LEU A 57 -9.12 -3.30 36.72
CA LEU A 57 -7.75 -3.80 36.87
C LEU A 57 -7.10 -4.11 35.52
N ALA A 58 -5.88 -3.63 35.33
CA ALA A 58 -5.01 -3.98 34.21
C ALA A 58 -3.89 -4.93 34.68
N PHE A 59 -3.70 -6.02 33.95
CA PHE A 59 -2.66 -7.02 34.16
C PHE A 59 -1.57 -6.82 33.11
N LEU A 60 -0.39 -6.39 33.56
CA LEU A 60 0.73 -5.99 32.70
C LEU A 60 1.84 -7.02 32.79
N SER A 61 2.29 -7.55 31.65
CA SER A 61 3.45 -8.43 31.66
C SER A 61 4.72 -7.67 32.03
N VAL A 62 5.52 -8.27 32.91
CA VAL A 62 6.83 -7.78 33.35
C VAL A 62 7.86 -8.90 33.29
N ASN A 63 9.14 -8.59 33.49
CA ASN A 63 10.26 -9.51 33.24
C ASN A 63 10.08 -10.95 33.78
N LEU A 64 9.53 -11.14 34.99
CA LEU A 64 9.37 -12.44 35.65
C LEU A 64 7.91 -12.78 36.03
N GLY A 65 6.92 -12.11 35.43
CA GLY A 65 5.51 -12.36 35.70
C GLY A 65 4.61 -11.22 35.27
N PHE A 66 3.72 -10.77 36.14
CA PHE A 66 2.83 -9.66 35.85
C PHE A 66 2.62 -8.73 37.04
N GLU A 67 2.35 -7.46 36.73
CA GLU A 67 1.86 -6.45 37.67
C GLU A 67 0.34 -6.27 37.47
N VAL A 68 -0.38 -6.05 38.56
CA VAL A 68 -1.79 -5.67 38.57
C VAL A 68 -1.87 -4.19 38.97
N VAL A 69 -2.50 -3.41 38.11
CA VAL A 69 -2.65 -1.97 38.21
C VAL A 69 -4.13 -1.63 38.31
N ASP A 70 -4.50 -0.86 39.32
CA ASP A 70 -5.83 -0.26 39.44
C ASP A 70 -5.95 0.87 38.41
N ILE A 71 -6.97 0.76 37.55
CA ILE A 71 -7.31 1.69 36.48
C ILE A 71 -8.74 2.25 36.66
N SER A 72 -9.32 2.19 37.86
CA SER A 72 -10.62 2.81 38.18
C SER A 72 -10.66 4.31 37.89
N ASP A 73 -9.50 4.97 37.99
CA ASP A 73 -9.23 6.29 37.40
C ASP A 73 -8.18 6.13 36.29
N PRO A 74 -8.58 6.03 35.01
CA PRO A 74 -7.67 5.88 33.88
C PRO A 74 -6.62 6.99 33.76
N SER A 75 -6.91 8.18 34.32
CA SER A 75 -5.97 9.30 34.31
C SER A 75 -4.87 9.19 35.37
N ASN A 76 -5.07 8.32 36.37
CA ASN A 76 -4.13 8.09 37.45
C ASN A 76 -4.04 6.59 37.84
N PRO A 77 -3.50 5.73 36.96
CA PRO A 77 -3.34 4.32 37.25
C PRO A 77 -2.42 4.08 38.44
N ALA A 78 -2.76 3.13 39.31
CA ALA A 78 -2.04 2.88 40.55
C ALA A 78 -1.61 1.42 40.70
N PHE A 79 -0.35 1.19 41.09
CA PHE A 79 0.14 -0.13 41.43
C PHE A 79 -0.69 -0.77 42.55
N GLN A 80 -1.14 -2.00 42.36
CA GLN A 80 -1.86 -2.75 43.38
C GLN A 80 -1.05 -3.97 43.86
N TYR A 81 -0.54 -4.77 42.93
CA TYR A 81 0.06 -6.06 43.23
C TYR A 81 1.03 -6.50 42.13
N ALA A 82 1.96 -7.41 42.44
CA ALA A 82 2.82 -8.08 41.46
C ALA A 82 2.97 -9.56 41.81
N LEU A 83 2.88 -10.42 40.79
CA LEU A 83 3.16 -11.85 40.91
C LEU A 83 4.41 -12.22 40.13
N ASP A 84 5.39 -12.80 40.83
CA ASP A 84 6.55 -13.45 40.22
C ASP A 84 6.21 -14.93 39.98
N ILE A 85 6.16 -15.33 38.71
CA ILE A 85 5.91 -16.71 38.27
C ILE A 85 7.22 -17.43 37.90
N GLY A 86 8.36 -16.76 38.04
CA GLY A 86 9.69 -17.28 37.74
C GLY A 86 9.91 -17.58 36.25
N SER A 87 9.18 -16.91 35.36
CA SER A 87 9.32 -17.04 33.91
C SER A 87 8.92 -15.75 33.20
N HIS A 88 9.46 -15.58 31.99
CA HIS A 88 9.01 -14.51 31.11
C HIS A 88 7.61 -14.85 30.57
N LEU A 89 6.72 -13.86 30.61
CA LEU A 89 5.34 -13.98 30.17
C LEU A 89 5.23 -13.45 28.73
N GLU A 90 4.82 -14.31 27.80
CA GLU A 90 4.59 -13.92 26.41
C GLU A 90 3.16 -13.41 26.21
N GLU A 91 2.19 -14.04 26.89
CA GLU A 91 0.77 -13.71 26.76
C GLU A 91 -0.02 -14.00 28.05
N ILE A 92 -1.03 -13.19 28.31
CA ILE A 92 -2.01 -13.36 29.38
C ILE A 92 -3.41 -13.14 28.83
N GLN A 93 -4.32 -14.08 29.07
CA GLN A 93 -5.73 -13.93 28.75
C GLN A 93 -6.57 -14.24 29.98
N ILE A 94 -7.61 -13.43 30.21
CA ILE A 94 -8.53 -13.60 31.33
C ILE A 94 -9.88 -14.02 30.79
N VAL A 95 -10.33 -15.20 31.24
CA VAL A 95 -11.67 -15.72 30.92
C VAL A 95 -12.35 -16.11 32.22
N ASP A 96 -13.53 -15.52 32.46
CA ASP A 96 -14.26 -15.62 33.72
C ASP A 96 -13.37 -15.25 34.94
N SER A 97 -13.23 -16.16 35.91
CA SER A 97 -12.38 -16.00 37.10
C SER A 97 -11.03 -16.72 36.95
N ARG A 98 -10.50 -16.84 35.73
CA ARG A 98 -9.23 -17.53 35.46
C ARG A 98 -8.29 -16.69 34.60
N ALA A 99 -7.04 -16.59 35.04
CA ALA A 99 -5.95 -16.05 34.25
C ALA A 99 -5.14 -17.18 33.63
N TYR A 100 -5.04 -17.18 32.31
CA TYR A 100 -4.24 -18.11 31.51
C TYR A 100 -2.95 -17.42 31.13
N LEU A 101 -1.83 -17.95 31.58
CA LEU A 101 -0.52 -17.35 31.41
C LEU A 101 0.34 -18.27 30.55
N LEU A 102 0.71 -17.79 29.37
CA LEU A 102 1.63 -18.47 28.47
C LEU A 102 3.01 -17.83 28.63
N GLY A 103 3.97 -18.58 29.19
CA GLY A 103 5.35 -18.12 29.38
C GLY A 103 6.36 -19.22 29.09
N THR A 104 7.66 -18.91 29.21
CA THR A 104 8.74 -19.83 28.79
C THR A 104 8.75 -21.20 29.49
N ARG A 105 7.94 -21.39 30.53
CA ARG A 105 7.75 -22.65 31.25
C ARG A 105 6.47 -23.41 30.85
N GLY A 106 5.72 -22.90 29.87
CA GLY A 106 4.44 -23.43 29.41
C GLY A 106 3.24 -22.61 29.86
N LEU A 107 2.06 -23.24 29.83
CA LEU A 107 0.80 -22.65 30.28
C LEU A 107 0.65 -22.84 31.79
N SER A 108 0.34 -21.76 32.50
CA SER A 108 -0.11 -21.77 33.90
C SER A 108 -1.49 -21.15 34.00
N ILE A 109 -2.38 -21.75 34.80
CA ILE A 109 -3.74 -21.24 35.01
C ILE A 109 -3.89 -20.87 36.49
N TYR A 110 -4.28 -19.62 36.74
CA TYR A 110 -4.56 -19.10 38.07
C TYR A 110 -6.06 -18.86 38.25
N ASN A 111 -6.61 -19.24 39.41
CA ASN A 111 -7.89 -18.73 39.87
C ASN A 111 -7.67 -17.28 40.34
N ILE A 112 -8.50 -16.38 39.82
CA ILE A 112 -8.50 -14.94 40.12
C ILE A 112 -9.87 -14.45 40.61
N GLU A 113 -10.66 -15.31 41.27
CA GLU A 113 -11.86 -14.89 42.02
C GLU A 113 -11.55 -13.70 42.95
N ASP A 114 -10.35 -13.71 43.56
CA ASP A 114 -9.71 -12.52 44.11
C ASP A 114 -8.47 -12.19 43.23
N PRO A 115 -8.53 -11.16 42.38
CA PRO A 115 -7.44 -10.80 41.47
C PRO A 115 -6.20 -10.29 42.21
N THR A 116 -6.32 -9.91 43.48
CA THR A 116 -5.19 -9.49 44.32
C THR A 116 -4.51 -10.66 45.04
N SER A 117 -5.10 -11.86 44.96
CA SER A 117 -4.57 -13.09 45.56
C SER A 117 -4.71 -14.28 44.60
N PRO A 118 -4.06 -14.25 43.42
CA PRO A 118 -4.16 -15.32 42.42
C PRO A 118 -3.63 -16.65 42.95
N VAL A 119 -4.35 -17.75 42.67
CA VAL A 119 -3.97 -19.11 43.11
C VAL A 119 -3.73 -20.01 41.91
N LEU A 120 -2.54 -20.60 41.78
CA LEU A 120 -2.24 -21.56 40.73
C LEU A 120 -3.14 -22.80 40.85
N ILE A 121 -3.94 -23.09 39.82
CA ILE A 121 -4.88 -24.22 39.77
C ILE A 121 -4.57 -25.23 38.66
N GLY A 122 -3.71 -24.87 37.70
CA GLY A 122 -3.37 -25.72 36.57
C GLY A 122 -2.03 -25.37 35.94
N PHE A 123 -1.39 -26.37 35.34
CA PHE A 123 -0.20 -26.17 34.54
C PHE A 123 -0.15 -27.18 33.39
N TYR A 124 0.44 -26.78 32.27
CA TYR A 124 0.73 -27.64 31.13
C TYR A 124 2.05 -27.21 30.50
N HIS A 125 2.93 -28.17 30.22
CA HIS A 125 4.24 -27.90 29.62
C HIS A 125 4.26 -28.45 28.18
N PRO A 126 4.13 -27.60 27.15
CA PRO A 126 4.32 -28.01 25.76
C PRO A 126 5.74 -28.53 25.53
N SER A 127 5.91 -29.43 24.56
CA SER A 127 7.22 -29.99 24.17
C SER A 127 7.98 -29.12 23.16
N PHE A 128 7.47 -27.95 22.84
CA PHE A 128 7.98 -27.02 21.84
C PHE A 128 8.04 -25.60 22.39
N ASP A 129 8.77 -24.73 21.70
CA ASP A 129 8.89 -23.32 22.06
C ASP A 129 7.58 -22.59 21.77
N ILE A 130 6.94 -22.09 22.81
CA ILE A 130 5.64 -21.39 22.77
C ILE A 130 5.73 -20.04 22.04
N GLN A 131 4.65 -19.64 21.38
CA GLN A 131 4.53 -18.32 20.74
C GLN A 131 3.27 -17.57 21.14
N GLU A 132 2.11 -18.18 20.96
CA GLU A 132 0.82 -17.53 21.11
C GLU A 132 -0.22 -18.51 21.67
N MET A 133 -1.24 -17.96 22.30
CA MET A 133 -2.36 -18.66 22.86
C MET A 133 -3.66 -17.92 22.52
N GLN A 134 -4.76 -18.67 22.39
CA GLN A 134 -6.09 -18.10 22.54
C GLN A 134 -6.98 -18.99 23.39
N VAL A 135 -7.77 -18.38 24.25
CA VAL A 135 -8.74 -19.06 25.10
C VAL A 135 -10.14 -18.79 24.54
N VAL A 136 -10.82 -19.85 24.10
CA VAL A 136 -12.21 -19.78 23.64
C VAL A 136 -13.08 -20.69 24.50
N GLY A 137 -13.93 -20.09 25.32
CA GLY A 137 -14.66 -20.80 26.37
C GLY A 137 -13.72 -21.55 27.31
N THR A 138 -13.83 -22.87 27.37
CA THR A 138 -12.95 -23.72 28.20
C THR A 138 -11.77 -24.33 27.44
N ARG A 139 -11.58 -23.97 26.17
CA ARG A 139 -10.52 -24.53 25.31
C ARG A 139 -9.36 -23.53 25.22
N VAL A 140 -8.14 -24.04 25.32
CA VAL A 140 -6.92 -23.25 25.16
C VAL A 140 -6.16 -23.77 23.94
N TYR A 141 -6.03 -22.90 22.95
CA TYR A 141 -5.28 -23.14 21.72
C TYR A 141 -3.89 -22.57 21.92
N ILE A 142 -2.84 -23.36 21.66
CA ILE A 142 -1.45 -22.94 21.84
C ILE A 142 -0.66 -23.37 20.63
N ASN A 143 0.24 -22.52 20.16
CA ASN A 143 1.20 -22.86 19.13
C ASN A 143 2.62 -22.41 19.49
N GLY A 144 3.55 -22.71 18.60
CA GLY A 144 4.97 -22.42 18.73
C GLY A 144 5.68 -22.35 17.38
N VAL A 145 6.94 -21.89 17.38
CA VAL A 145 7.74 -21.73 16.14
C VAL A 145 7.90 -23.10 15.45
N GLY A 146 7.39 -23.23 14.23
CA GLY A 146 7.51 -24.45 13.43
C GLY A 146 6.85 -25.69 14.07
N SER A 147 5.82 -25.47 14.88
CA SER A 147 5.11 -26.52 15.61
C SER A 147 3.60 -26.51 15.33
N ASP A 148 2.96 -27.62 15.66
CA ASP A 148 1.51 -27.79 15.54
C ASP A 148 0.74 -26.89 16.54
N ILE A 149 -0.49 -26.53 16.19
CA ILE A 149 -1.44 -25.97 17.15
C ILE A 149 -1.96 -27.12 18.03
N ILE A 150 -1.84 -26.99 19.34
CA ILE A 150 -2.43 -27.92 20.30
C ILE A 150 -3.69 -27.33 20.93
N VAL A 151 -4.67 -28.17 21.18
CA VAL A 151 -5.93 -27.77 21.84
C VAL A 151 -6.03 -28.46 23.18
N ILE A 152 -6.14 -27.68 24.26
CA ILE A 152 -6.20 -28.15 25.64
C ILE A 152 -7.59 -27.88 26.20
N ASP A 153 -8.18 -28.90 26.81
CA ASP A 153 -9.37 -28.77 27.65
C ASP A 153 -8.97 -28.24 29.03
N ALA A 154 -9.41 -27.02 29.32
CA ALA A 154 -9.22 -26.36 30.60
C ALA A 154 -10.51 -26.32 31.44
N ALA A 155 -11.57 -27.09 31.10
CA ALA A 155 -12.76 -27.17 31.94
C ALA A 155 -12.38 -27.66 33.36
N ILE A 156 -11.50 -28.67 33.42
CA ILE A 156 -10.85 -29.14 34.64
C ILE A 156 -9.38 -28.68 34.61
N PRO A 157 -8.96 -27.74 35.48
CA PRO A 157 -7.63 -27.12 35.40
C PRO A 157 -6.50 -28.04 35.86
N SER A 158 -6.79 -29.19 36.48
CA SER A 158 -5.77 -30.16 36.87
C SER A 158 -6.32 -31.60 36.95
N PRO A 159 -5.76 -32.57 36.19
CA PRO A 159 -4.78 -32.35 35.12
C PRO A 159 -5.44 -31.75 33.87
N LEU A 160 -4.74 -30.84 33.20
CA LEU A 160 -5.14 -30.36 31.88
C LEU A 160 -5.05 -31.49 30.85
N ARG A 161 -6.02 -31.53 29.93
CA ARG A 161 -6.15 -32.62 28.95
C ARG A 161 -5.95 -32.11 27.53
N LEU A 162 -4.98 -32.67 26.81
CA LEU A 162 -4.85 -32.47 25.37
C LEU A 162 -6.06 -33.09 24.65
N LEU A 163 -6.79 -32.29 23.89
CA LEU A 163 -7.92 -32.72 23.06
C LEU A 163 -7.48 -33.17 21.67
N GLY A 164 -6.50 -32.47 21.10
CA GLY A 164 -5.99 -32.76 19.78
C GLY A 164 -4.85 -31.85 19.37
N THR A 165 -4.33 -32.13 18.18
CA THR A 165 -3.19 -31.43 17.58
C THR A 165 -3.50 -31.20 16.11
N TYR A 166 -3.19 -30.01 15.62
CA TYR A 166 -3.39 -29.59 14.24
C TYR A 166 -2.08 -29.10 13.66
N SER A 167 -1.57 -29.80 12.65
CA SER A 167 -0.42 -29.37 11.88
C SER A 167 -0.85 -28.32 10.87
N ALA A 168 -0.65 -27.04 11.21
CA ALA A 168 -0.87 -25.95 10.28
C ALA A 168 0.06 -26.10 9.06
N PRO A 169 -0.44 -25.91 7.83
CA PRO A 169 0.39 -26.00 6.63
C PRO A 169 1.47 -24.91 6.62
N GLY A 170 2.66 -25.23 6.10
CA GLY A 170 3.79 -24.30 6.02
C GLY A 170 4.80 -24.40 7.17
N SER A 171 5.95 -23.75 7.03
CA SER A 171 6.94 -23.60 8.08
C SER A 171 6.77 -22.26 8.82
N GLY A 172 7.38 -22.10 10.00
CA GLY A 172 7.52 -20.79 10.64
C GLY A 172 6.52 -20.47 11.76
N ARG A 173 6.28 -19.17 11.98
CA ARG A 173 5.39 -18.63 13.01
C ARG A 173 3.94 -18.78 12.55
N VAL A 174 3.10 -19.35 13.40
CA VAL A 174 1.66 -19.46 13.16
C VAL A 174 0.97 -18.40 14.01
N LEU A 175 0.02 -17.69 13.42
CA LEU A 175 -0.82 -16.70 14.11
C LEU A 175 -2.27 -17.06 13.86
N PHE A 176 -3.12 -16.80 14.84
CA PHE A 176 -4.53 -17.12 14.69
C PHE A 176 -5.45 -16.21 15.47
N ASP A 177 -6.67 -16.10 14.96
CA ASP A 177 -7.81 -15.58 15.70
C ASP A 177 -8.99 -16.56 15.58
N PHE A 178 -9.94 -16.51 16.51
CA PHE A 178 -11.07 -17.43 16.56
C PHE A 178 -12.42 -16.71 16.61
N ASP A 179 -13.37 -17.21 15.82
CA ASP A 179 -14.81 -17.02 16.04
C ASP A 179 -15.43 -18.34 16.51
N ASP A 180 -15.67 -18.45 17.82
CA ASP A 180 -16.13 -19.67 18.51
C ASP A 180 -15.25 -20.91 18.20
N THR A 181 -15.59 -21.67 17.16
CA THR A 181 -14.82 -22.85 16.74
C THR A 181 -14.02 -22.64 15.47
N ILE A 182 -14.26 -21.57 14.71
CA ILE A 182 -13.56 -21.30 13.45
C ILE A 182 -12.28 -20.53 13.73
N ALA A 183 -11.14 -21.06 13.27
CA ALA A 183 -9.84 -20.44 13.37
C ALA A 183 -9.42 -19.81 12.04
N TYR A 184 -8.89 -18.60 12.10
CA TYR A 184 -8.27 -17.89 10.99
C TYR A 184 -6.76 -17.94 11.16
N ILE A 185 -6.12 -18.89 10.51
CA ILE A 185 -4.72 -19.24 10.73
C ILE A 185 -3.84 -18.62 9.64
N ILE A 186 -2.91 -17.78 10.05
CA ILE A 186 -1.91 -17.16 9.19
C ILE A 186 -0.55 -17.83 9.42
N ASN A 187 0.11 -18.22 8.33
CA ASN A 187 1.47 -18.75 8.33
C ASN A 187 2.13 -18.50 6.96
N GLU A 188 3.31 -19.08 6.71
CA GLU A 188 4.03 -18.92 5.43
C GLU A 188 3.27 -19.46 4.20
N SER A 189 2.24 -20.30 4.39
CA SER A 189 1.40 -20.81 3.30
C SER A 189 0.19 -19.93 2.95
N GLY A 190 -0.06 -18.87 3.74
CA GLY A 190 -1.19 -17.96 3.58
C GLY A 190 -2.17 -17.99 4.73
N LEU A 191 -3.39 -17.52 4.47
CA LEU A 191 -4.54 -17.57 5.37
C LEU A 191 -5.27 -18.91 5.16
N ASN A 192 -5.43 -19.67 6.23
CA ASN A 192 -6.16 -20.93 6.26
C ASN A 192 -7.30 -20.83 7.28
N ILE A 193 -8.51 -21.18 6.88
CA ILE A 193 -9.68 -21.14 7.75
C ILE A 193 -10.07 -22.58 8.11
N VAL A 194 -10.15 -22.86 9.41
CA VAL A 194 -10.28 -24.23 9.93
C VAL A 194 -11.32 -24.27 11.04
N ASP A 195 -12.27 -25.20 10.95
CA ASP A 195 -13.24 -25.47 12.00
C ASP A 195 -12.67 -26.46 13.03
N PHE A 196 -12.61 -26.02 14.29
CA PHE A 196 -12.21 -26.79 15.47
C PHE A 196 -13.41 -27.24 16.33
N ALA A 197 -14.62 -27.38 15.76
CA ALA A 197 -15.78 -27.90 16.48
C ALA A 197 -15.47 -29.24 17.18
N ASP A 198 -14.80 -30.15 16.46
CA ASP A 198 -14.10 -31.32 17.00
C ASP A 198 -12.58 -31.11 16.98
N PRO A 199 -11.95 -30.75 18.12
CA PRO A 199 -10.51 -30.52 18.18
C PRO A 199 -9.66 -31.76 17.91
N ALA A 200 -10.22 -32.97 18.02
CA ALA A 200 -9.52 -34.20 17.69
C ALA A 200 -9.47 -34.45 16.17
N SER A 201 -10.32 -33.76 15.40
CA SER A 201 -10.39 -33.86 13.95
C SER A 201 -10.79 -32.51 13.31
N PRO A 202 -9.93 -31.47 13.37
CA PRO A 202 -10.23 -30.18 12.78
C PRO A 202 -10.47 -30.27 11.27
N ASN A 203 -11.45 -29.51 10.77
CA ASN A 203 -11.87 -29.54 9.38
C ASN A 203 -11.45 -28.26 8.65
N HIS A 204 -10.66 -28.38 7.60
CA HIS A 204 -10.30 -27.23 6.77
C HIS A 204 -11.51 -26.75 5.96
N LEU A 205 -11.81 -25.46 6.03
CA LEU A 205 -12.94 -24.83 5.34
C LEU A 205 -12.49 -24.17 4.03
N GLY A 206 -11.48 -23.30 4.08
CA GLY A 206 -11.04 -22.49 2.95
C GLY A 206 -9.65 -21.89 3.16
N SER A 207 -9.07 -21.33 2.10
CA SER A 207 -7.74 -20.73 2.14
C SER A 207 -7.62 -19.57 1.17
N ALA A 208 -6.87 -18.53 1.55
CA ALA A 208 -6.50 -17.42 0.69
C ALA A 208 -4.97 -17.22 0.72
N GLN A 209 -4.42 -16.76 -0.39
CA GLN A 209 -3.01 -16.40 -0.44
C GLN A 209 -2.78 -15.10 0.32
N THR A 210 -1.70 -15.03 1.09
CA THR A 210 -1.23 -13.78 1.69
C THR A 210 -0.02 -13.29 0.89
N PRO A 211 -0.01 -12.04 0.42
CA PRO A 211 1.05 -11.55 -0.45
C PRO A 211 2.39 -11.41 0.29
N ILE A 212 2.32 -11.26 1.62
CA ILE A 212 3.46 -11.08 2.53
C ILE A 212 3.20 -11.80 3.86
N ARG A 213 4.20 -11.77 4.73
CA ARG A 213 4.06 -12.21 6.11
C ARG A 213 3.18 -11.23 6.88
N LEU A 214 2.06 -11.73 7.39
CA LEU A 214 1.16 -10.97 8.24
C LEU A 214 1.53 -11.17 9.71
N GLU A 215 1.15 -10.20 10.53
CA GLU A 215 1.22 -10.18 11.99
C GLU A 215 -0.15 -10.59 12.55
N ARG A 216 -0.53 -10.15 13.75
CA ARG A 216 -1.68 -10.71 14.48
C ARG A 216 -3.02 -10.36 13.82
N PRO A 217 -3.72 -11.33 13.23
CA PRO A 217 -5.03 -11.04 12.66
C PRO A 217 -6.06 -10.77 13.74
N ARG A 218 -7.09 -10.01 13.38
CA ARG A 218 -8.28 -9.80 14.19
C ARG A 218 -9.51 -9.87 13.32
N LEU A 219 -10.45 -10.72 13.69
CA LEU A 219 -11.76 -10.78 13.08
C LEU A 219 -12.65 -9.67 13.65
N VAL A 220 -13.24 -8.88 12.76
CA VAL A 220 -14.21 -7.84 13.11
C VAL A 220 -15.42 -8.00 12.20
N GLY A 221 -16.50 -8.55 12.75
CA GLY A 221 -17.65 -8.96 11.93
C GLY A 221 -17.22 -10.04 10.94
N ASP A 222 -17.51 -9.81 9.65
CA ASP A 222 -17.16 -10.73 8.56
C ASP A 222 -15.81 -10.41 7.90
N THR A 223 -15.03 -9.48 8.46
CA THR A 223 -13.74 -9.06 7.88
C THR A 223 -12.59 -9.41 8.82
N LEU A 224 -11.58 -10.10 8.27
CA LEU A 224 -10.32 -10.38 8.95
C LEU A 224 -9.31 -9.29 8.61
N TYR A 225 -8.96 -8.49 9.62
CA TYR A 225 -7.92 -7.47 9.52
C TYR A 225 -6.58 -8.06 9.98
N ALA A 226 -5.59 -8.05 9.10
CA ALA A 226 -4.29 -8.65 9.35
C ALA A 226 -3.17 -7.60 9.16
N PRO A 227 -2.64 -7.03 10.24
CA PRO A 227 -1.48 -6.15 10.17
C PRO A 227 -0.33 -6.86 9.49
N ALA A 228 0.53 -6.11 8.81
CA ALA A 228 1.61 -6.69 8.02
C ALA A 228 2.90 -5.89 8.18
N GLY A 229 3.21 -5.44 9.39
CA GLY A 229 4.39 -4.63 9.63
C GLY A 229 4.36 -3.34 8.81
N GLY A 230 5.47 -3.02 8.12
CA GLY A 230 5.60 -1.82 7.30
C GLY A 230 4.70 -1.76 6.06
N TYR A 231 3.85 -2.77 5.85
CA TYR A 231 2.99 -2.91 4.68
C TYR A 231 1.51 -2.59 5.00
N GLY A 232 1.21 -2.07 6.19
CA GLY A 232 -0.15 -1.68 6.56
C GLY A 232 -0.98 -2.82 7.14
N VAL A 233 -2.29 -2.81 6.90
CA VAL A 233 -3.25 -3.81 7.35
C VAL A 233 -3.96 -4.41 6.14
N PHE A 234 -3.90 -5.73 5.98
CA PHE A 234 -4.56 -6.46 4.91
C PHE A 234 -5.96 -6.87 5.34
N GLU A 235 -6.92 -6.79 4.43
CA GLU A 235 -8.32 -7.07 4.67
C GLU A 235 -8.73 -8.32 3.89
N TYR A 236 -9.40 -9.24 4.57
CA TYR A 236 -10.01 -10.40 3.94
C TYR A 236 -11.48 -10.48 4.33
N ASP A 237 -12.36 -10.51 3.32
CA ASP A 237 -13.75 -10.90 3.51
C ASP A 237 -13.79 -12.40 3.79
N VAL A 238 -14.36 -12.75 4.94
CA VAL A 238 -14.49 -14.11 5.44
C VAL A 238 -15.92 -14.44 5.85
N ALA A 239 -16.91 -13.70 5.32
CA ALA A 239 -18.34 -13.99 5.52
C ALA A 239 -18.70 -15.42 5.12
N ASP A 240 -18.09 -15.92 4.04
CA ASP A 240 -18.05 -17.34 3.71
C ASP A 240 -16.66 -17.92 4.04
N PRO A 241 -16.51 -18.64 5.16
CA PRO A 241 -15.22 -19.19 5.58
C PRO A 241 -14.68 -20.28 4.62
N SER A 242 -15.52 -20.80 3.71
CA SER A 242 -15.07 -21.72 2.66
C SER A 242 -14.44 -21.02 1.47
N LEU A 243 -14.67 -19.70 1.33
CA LEU A 243 -14.20 -18.87 0.24
C LEU A 243 -13.71 -17.51 0.77
N PRO A 244 -12.59 -17.47 1.53
CA PRO A 244 -12.00 -16.20 1.92
C PRO A 244 -11.50 -15.42 0.71
N VAL A 245 -11.85 -14.14 0.64
CA VAL A 245 -11.49 -13.25 -0.46
C VAL A 245 -10.65 -12.09 0.07
N TYR A 246 -9.55 -11.77 -0.61
CA TYR A 246 -8.81 -10.55 -0.34
C TYR A 246 -9.68 -9.33 -0.70
N ALA A 247 -9.98 -8.50 0.29
CA ALA A 247 -10.87 -7.35 0.15
C ALA A 247 -10.11 -6.03 -0.12
N GLY A 248 -8.82 -5.98 0.23
CA GLY A 248 -8.00 -4.79 0.05
C GLY A 248 -6.93 -4.66 1.13
N SER A 249 -6.27 -3.50 1.15
CA SER A 249 -5.30 -3.19 2.19
C SER A 249 -5.39 -1.72 2.58
N ILE A 250 -5.16 -1.45 3.85
CA ILE A 250 -5.10 -0.13 4.44
C ILE A 250 -3.64 0.24 4.67
N ALA A 251 -3.19 1.30 4.00
CA ALA A 251 -1.88 1.87 4.25
C ALA A 251 -1.81 2.40 5.70
N CYS A 252 -0.72 2.08 6.40
CA CYS A 252 -0.45 2.59 7.74
C CYS A 252 0.97 3.14 7.79
N ASP A 253 1.15 4.30 8.41
CA ASP A 253 2.49 4.82 8.67
C ASP A 253 3.18 3.97 9.74
N GLY A 254 4.34 3.43 9.37
CA GLY A 254 5.16 2.61 10.25
C GLY A 254 4.77 1.13 10.29
N TYR A 255 5.28 0.42 11.30
CA TYR A 255 5.23 -1.04 11.33
C TYR A 255 3.99 -1.53 12.08
N ALA A 256 2.88 -1.81 11.40
CA ALA A 256 1.63 -2.29 12.00
C ALA A 256 1.81 -3.69 12.62
N LEU A 257 1.56 -3.83 13.92
CA LEU A 257 1.86 -5.06 14.67
C LEU A 257 0.60 -5.75 15.21
N GLU A 258 -0.36 -4.95 15.68
CA GLU A 258 -1.63 -5.41 16.24
C GLU A 258 -2.67 -4.29 16.13
N LEU A 259 -3.94 -4.65 16.17
CA LEU A 259 -5.04 -3.71 16.11
C LEU A 259 -6.20 -4.12 17.03
N VAL A 260 -7.09 -3.17 17.31
CA VAL A 260 -8.41 -3.38 17.93
C VAL A 260 -9.46 -2.57 17.17
N SER A 261 -10.70 -3.04 17.16
CA SER A 261 -11.82 -2.28 16.61
C SER A 261 -12.40 -1.32 17.66
N VAL A 262 -12.74 -0.10 17.23
CA VAL A 262 -13.39 0.94 18.04
C VAL A 262 -14.42 1.65 17.17
N GLY A 263 -15.71 1.54 17.52
CA GLY A 263 -16.78 2.02 16.64
C GLY A 263 -16.73 1.31 15.28
N SER A 264 -16.79 2.09 14.20
CA SER A 264 -16.56 1.65 12.81
C SER A 264 -15.07 1.63 12.42
N GLY A 265 -14.18 2.17 13.25
CA GLY A 265 -12.76 2.31 12.97
C GLY A 265 -11.88 1.22 13.62
N LEU A 266 -10.59 1.31 13.34
CA LEU A 266 -9.53 0.48 13.92
C LEU A 266 -8.52 1.39 14.63
N ILE A 267 -7.99 0.91 15.75
CA ILE A 267 -6.78 1.48 16.35
C ILE A 267 -5.65 0.47 16.21
N VAL A 268 -4.56 0.91 15.58
CA VAL A 268 -3.40 0.10 15.23
C VAL A 268 -2.20 0.50 16.09
N ALA A 269 -1.61 -0.46 16.78
CA ALA A 269 -0.29 -0.32 17.38
C ALA A 269 0.78 -0.53 16.32
N SER A 270 1.70 0.43 16.22
CA SER A 270 2.82 0.38 15.29
C SER A 270 4.16 0.69 15.95
N GLY A 271 5.24 0.27 15.28
CA GLY A 271 6.61 0.60 15.70
C GLY A 271 6.94 2.11 15.68
N SER A 272 6.06 2.96 15.14
CA SER A 272 6.20 4.42 15.10
C SER A 272 5.16 5.17 15.94
N GLY A 273 4.20 4.47 16.55
CA GLY A 273 3.11 5.13 17.26
C GLY A 273 1.85 4.29 17.39
N VAL A 274 0.77 4.94 17.80
CA VAL A 274 -0.59 4.40 17.78
C VAL A 274 -1.42 5.22 16.81
N TRP A 275 -2.21 4.55 15.98
CA TRP A 275 -2.91 5.16 14.84
C TRP A 275 -4.39 4.80 14.85
N ARG A 276 -5.28 5.77 14.67
CA ARG A 276 -6.71 5.56 14.35
C ARG A 276 -6.91 5.55 12.85
N ILE A 277 -7.61 4.54 12.36
CA ILE A 277 -7.85 4.25 10.95
C ILE A 277 -9.34 4.03 10.74
N ASP A 278 -9.89 4.60 9.66
CA ASP A 278 -11.23 4.28 9.20
C ASP A 278 -11.12 3.33 8.00
N PRO A 279 -11.53 2.06 8.12
CA PRO A 279 -11.42 1.10 7.02
C PRO A 279 -12.30 1.47 5.82
N LEU A 280 -13.42 2.18 6.01
CA LEU A 280 -14.30 2.61 4.92
C LEU A 280 -13.75 3.82 4.15
N GLN A 281 -12.92 4.64 4.79
CA GLN A 281 -12.21 5.74 4.11
C GLN A 281 -10.83 5.32 3.60
N ALA A 282 -10.33 4.16 4.02
CA ALA A 282 -9.03 3.63 3.59
C ALA A 282 -9.12 2.64 2.42
N SER A 283 -10.32 2.34 1.92
CA SER A 283 -10.56 1.42 0.82
C SER A 283 -10.29 2.05 -0.56
N ASP A 284 -9.04 2.43 -0.83
CA ASP A 284 -8.61 2.95 -2.14
C ASP A 284 -7.48 2.09 -2.73
N THR A 285 -7.69 0.79 -2.99
CA THR A 285 -6.49 -0.07 -3.17
C THR A 285 -6.48 -1.25 -4.14
N PHE A 286 -7.53 -1.61 -4.88
CA PHE A 286 -7.43 -2.56 -6.02
C PHE A 286 -8.77 -2.63 -6.74
N VAL A 287 -8.79 -2.71 -8.08
CA VAL A 287 -10.03 -2.92 -8.84
C VAL A 287 -10.03 -4.32 -9.45
N SER A 288 -9.02 -4.63 -10.24
CA SER A 288 -8.89 -5.95 -10.88
C SER A 288 -7.48 -6.17 -11.41
N SER A 289 -7.22 -7.38 -11.91
CA SER A 289 -5.99 -7.70 -12.63
C SER A 289 -6.29 -8.62 -13.80
N LEU A 290 -5.56 -8.44 -14.90
CA LEU A 290 -5.51 -9.37 -16.03
C LEU A 290 -4.10 -10.00 -16.07
N PRO A 291 -3.95 -11.28 -15.68
CA PRO A 291 -2.66 -11.94 -15.76
C PRO A 291 -2.23 -12.11 -17.21
N LEU A 292 -0.97 -11.76 -17.50
CA LEU A 292 -0.33 -11.98 -18.79
C LEU A 292 0.78 -13.03 -18.66
N GLU A 293 1.14 -13.67 -19.77
CA GLU A 293 2.02 -14.85 -19.76
C GLU A 293 3.48 -14.52 -19.44
N THR A 294 3.88 -13.25 -19.61
CA THR A 294 5.25 -12.76 -19.39
C THR A 294 5.26 -11.45 -18.60
N SER A 295 6.46 -11.04 -18.16
CA SER A 295 6.68 -9.71 -17.61
C SER A 295 6.48 -8.69 -18.74
N THR A 296 5.73 -7.64 -18.47
CA THR A 296 5.50 -6.56 -19.42
C THR A 296 6.58 -5.50 -19.32
N ALA A 297 6.77 -4.70 -20.36
CA ALA A 297 7.74 -3.60 -20.36
C ALA A 297 7.11 -2.23 -20.19
N ASP A 298 5.95 -1.99 -20.80
CA ASP A 298 5.34 -0.65 -20.88
C ASP A 298 3.85 -0.74 -21.28
N LEU A 299 3.09 0.34 -21.06
CA LEU A 299 1.68 0.44 -21.42
C LEU A 299 1.26 1.86 -21.83
N VAL A 300 0.31 1.94 -22.77
CA VAL A 300 -0.40 3.19 -23.10
C VAL A 300 -1.90 2.93 -23.14
N VAL A 301 -2.69 3.84 -22.56
CA VAL A 301 -4.15 3.76 -22.60
C VAL A 301 -4.71 4.87 -23.49
N ARG A 302 -5.57 4.49 -24.44
CA ARG A 302 -6.30 5.41 -25.33
C ARG A 302 -7.80 5.13 -25.19
N GLY A 303 -8.51 6.03 -24.50
CA GLY A 303 -9.92 5.83 -24.18
C GLY A 303 -10.12 4.58 -23.32
N SER A 304 -10.91 3.63 -23.79
CA SER A 304 -11.19 2.36 -23.11
C SER A 304 -10.29 1.19 -23.56
N THR A 305 -9.17 1.46 -24.24
CA THR A 305 -8.26 0.42 -24.73
C THR A 305 -6.84 0.64 -24.22
N ALA A 306 -6.26 -0.38 -23.61
CA ALA A 306 -4.86 -0.43 -23.20
C ALA A 306 -4.03 -1.23 -24.23
N PHE A 307 -2.88 -0.68 -24.59
CA PHE A 307 -1.88 -1.30 -25.46
C PHE A 307 -0.65 -1.61 -24.61
N ILE A 308 -0.26 -2.88 -24.53
CA ILE A 308 0.75 -3.35 -23.59
C ILE A 308 1.91 -4.01 -24.34
N ALA A 309 3.12 -3.58 -24.01
CA ALA A 309 4.37 -4.22 -24.41
C ALA A 309 4.61 -5.46 -23.55
N ASP A 310 4.42 -6.66 -24.12
CA ASP A 310 4.54 -7.93 -23.41
C ASP A 310 5.85 -8.66 -23.77
N LEU A 311 6.95 -7.89 -23.90
CA LEU A 311 8.28 -8.38 -24.26
C LEU A 311 8.23 -9.37 -25.43
N ASP A 312 8.65 -10.62 -25.20
CA ASP A 312 8.79 -11.67 -26.22
C ASP A 312 7.42 -12.21 -26.72
N ALA A 313 6.31 -11.83 -26.06
CA ALA A 313 4.96 -12.18 -26.50
C ALA A 313 4.35 -11.15 -27.48
N GLY A 314 5.01 -10.01 -27.68
CA GLY A 314 4.61 -8.99 -28.64
C GLY A 314 3.68 -7.92 -28.04
N LEU A 315 2.75 -7.43 -28.86
CA LEU A 315 1.78 -6.40 -28.47
C LEU A 315 0.47 -7.04 -28.00
N ARG A 316 -0.02 -6.66 -26.82
CA ARG A 316 -1.37 -7.01 -26.34
C ARG A 316 -2.31 -5.81 -26.44
N VAL A 317 -3.57 -6.08 -26.78
CA VAL A 317 -4.63 -5.07 -26.83
C VAL A 317 -5.75 -5.49 -25.90
N VAL A 318 -6.00 -4.69 -24.87
CA VAL A 318 -6.90 -4.99 -23.75
C VAL A 318 -8.00 -3.95 -23.69
N SER A 319 -9.26 -4.38 -23.67
CA SER A 319 -10.38 -3.52 -23.32
C SER A 319 -10.39 -3.30 -21.81
N VAL A 320 -10.45 -2.04 -21.42
CA VAL A 320 -10.59 -1.55 -20.05
C VAL A 320 -11.86 -0.70 -19.87
N GLU A 321 -12.85 -0.94 -20.74
CA GLU A 321 -14.18 -0.30 -20.66
C GLU A 321 -14.90 -0.64 -19.35
N ASP A 322 -14.74 -1.89 -18.89
CA ASP A 322 -15.10 -2.32 -17.55
C ASP A 322 -13.80 -2.56 -16.74
N PRO A 323 -13.39 -1.59 -15.89
CA PRO A 323 -12.21 -1.71 -15.04
C PRO A 323 -12.24 -2.92 -14.10
N GLU A 324 -13.40 -3.44 -13.73
CA GLU A 324 -13.52 -4.62 -12.86
C GLU A 324 -13.31 -5.92 -13.63
N ASN A 325 -13.54 -5.90 -14.95
CA ASN A 325 -13.44 -7.06 -15.83
C ASN A 325 -12.67 -6.73 -17.12
N PRO A 326 -11.37 -6.42 -17.05
CA PRO A 326 -10.57 -6.18 -18.23
C PRO A 326 -10.44 -7.43 -19.10
N VAL A 327 -10.51 -7.26 -20.42
CA VAL A 327 -10.49 -8.38 -21.38
C VAL A 327 -9.49 -8.11 -22.49
N GLN A 328 -8.57 -9.03 -22.74
CA GLN A 328 -7.74 -9.00 -23.94
C GLN A 328 -8.62 -9.19 -25.18
N VAL A 329 -8.72 -8.16 -26.02
CA VAL A 329 -9.54 -8.16 -27.25
C VAL A 329 -8.73 -8.51 -28.49
N GLY A 330 -7.41 -8.26 -28.46
CA GLY A 330 -6.52 -8.54 -29.59
C GLY A 330 -5.06 -8.69 -29.16
N SER A 331 -4.23 -9.11 -30.11
CA SER A 331 -2.78 -9.19 -29.93
C SER A 331 -2.07 -9.25 -31.28
N TYR A 332 -0.82 -8.80 -31.33
CA TYR A 332 0.05 -8.97 -32.49
C TYR A 332 1.40 -9.56 -32.05
N SER A 333 1.62 -10.83 -32.41
CA SER A 333 2.82 -11.61 -32.07
C SER A 333 3.76 -11.79 -33.27
N GLY A 334 3.66 -10.92 -34.29
CA GLY A 334 4.54 -10.95 -35.46
C GLY A 334 5.92 -10.32 -35.23
N MET A 335 6.15 -9.77 -34.03
CA MET A 335 7.40 -9.15 -33.59
C MET A 335 8.15 -10.11 -32.66
N GLU A 336 9.48 -10.08 -32.69
CA GLU A 336 10.29 -10.90 -31.77
C GLU A 336 10.21 -10.38 -30.33
N ARG A 337 10.15 -9.05 -30.15
CA ARG A 337 10.12 -8.39 -28.85
C ARG A 337 9.48 -6.99 -28.93
N VAL A 338 8.79 -6.58 -27.87
CA VAL A 338 8.24 -5.23 -27.69
C VAL A 338 8.73 -4.64 -26.37
N ASP A 339 9.61 -3.64 -26.42
CA ASP A 339 10.21 -3.00 -25.24
C ASP A 339 9.46 -1.74 -24.78
N TRP A 340 8.86 -1.00 -25.70
CA TRP A 340 8.18 0.27 -25.43
C TRP A 340 7.02 0.44 -26.42
N VAL A 341 5.94 1.09 -25.99
CA VAL A 341 4.77 1.38 -26.85
C VAL A 341 4.45 2.87 -26.84
N SER A 342 4.09 3.40 -28.01
CA SER A 342 3.49 4.74 -28.11
C SER A 342 2.36 4.72 -29.13
N VAL A 343 1.36 5.58 -28.94
CA VAL A 343 0.13 5.56 -29.76
C VAL A 343 -0.13 6.96 -30.32
N SER A 344 -0.39 7.03 -31.63
CA SER A 344 -0.90 8.24 -32.29
C SER A 344 -2.00 7.87 -33.28
N GLY A 345 -3.16 8.52 -33.18
CA GLY A 345 -4.34 8.16 -33.96
C GLY A 345 -4.68 6.68 -33.77
N ASP A 346 -4.84 5.94 -34.87
CA ASP A 346 -5.13 4.50 -34.89
C ASP A 346 -3.87 3.61 -35.03
N THR A 347 -2.68 4.15 -34.76
CA THR A 347 -1.42 3.42 -34.94
C THR A 347 -0.66 3.29 -33.62
N VAL A 348 -0.19 2.07 -33.33
CA VAL A 348 0.78 1.79 -32.27
C VAL A 348 2.16 1.69 -32.90
N TYR A 349 3.11 2.42 -32.31
CA TYR A 349 4.54 2.34 -32.63
C TYR A 349 5.27 1.64 -31.51
N THR A 350 6.18 0.74 -31.84
CA THR A 350 6.95 -0.01 -30.87
C THR A 350 8.42 -0.10 -31.24
N VAL A 351 9.26 -0.40 -30.26
CA VAL A 351 10.69 -0.63 -30.46
C VAL A 351 11.10 -2.02 -29.98
N ASP A 352 12.03 -2.61 -30.72
CA ASP A 352 12.76 -3.81 -30.38
C ASP A 352 14.25 -3.48 -30.32
N ALA A 353 14.77 -3.38 -29.09
CA ALA A 353 16.17 -3.05 -28.86
C ALA A 353 17.13 -4.15 -29.32
N VAL A 354 16.68 -5.41 -29.33
CA VAL A 354 17.51 -6.59 -29.67
C VAL A 354 17.68 -6.70 -31.18
N SER A 355 16.61 -6.49 -31.93
CA SER A 355 16.61 -6.58 -33.39
C SER A 355 16.96 -5.26 -34.09
N ALA A 356 17.07 -4.16 -33.33
CA ALA A 356 17.25 -2.80 -33.84
C ALA A 356 16.13 -2.40 -34.82
N LEU A 357 14.89 -2.62 -34.42
CA LEU A 357 13.70 -2.37 -35.23
C LEU A 357 12.73 -1.42 -34.52
N ILE A 358 12.12 -0.56 -35.33
CA ILE A 358 10.88 0.14 -34.99
C ILE A 358 9.76 -0.54 -35.77
N HIS A 359 8.66 -0.89 -35.12
CA HIS A 359 7.47 -1.44 -35.78
C HIS A 359 6.29 -0.49 -35.69
N SER A 360 5.41 -0.58 -36.69
CA SER A 360 4.15 0.13 -36.73
C SER A 360 3.01 -0.86 -36.93
N VAL A 361 1.96 -0.74 -36.11
CA VAL A 361 0.80 -1.63 -36.08
C VAL A 361 -0.47 -0.80 -36.15
N ASP A 362 -1.32 -1.09 -37.12
CA ASP A 362 -2.68 -0.57 -37.22
C ASP A 362 -3.56 -1.22 -36.15
N VAL A 363 -4.21 -0.39 -35.34
CA VAL A 363 -5.13 -0.77 -34.27
C VAL A 363 -6.49 -0.07 -34.40
N SER A 364 -6.86 0.32 -35.63
CA SER A 364 -8.20 0.85 -35.94
C SER A 364 -9.30 -0.16 -35.60
N ASP A 365 -9.02 -1.46 -35.73
CA ASP A 365 -9.77 -2.55 -35.10
C ASP A 365 -8.93 -3.16 -33.97
N PRO A 366 -9.22 -2.83 -32.69
CA PRO A 366 -8.50 -3.38 -31.54
C PRO A 366 -8.51 -4.92 -31.46
N ALA A 367 -9.51 -5.57 -32.06
CA ALA A 367 -9.61 -7.04 -32.07
C ALA A 367 -8.79 -7.69 -33.20
N ALA A 368 -8.38 -6.92 -34.20
CA ALA A 368 -7.58 -7.40 -35.34
C ALA A 368 -6.38 -6.48 -35.65
N PRO A 369 -5.42 -6.30 -34.72
CA PRO A 369 -4.22 -5.51 -34.98
C PRO A 369 -3.45 -6.05 -36.19
N SER A 370 -2.93 -5.16 -37.03
CA SER A 370 -2.24 -5.56 -38.26
C SER A 370 -0.96 -4.78 -38.52
N PHE A 371 0.05 -5.46 -39.06
CA PHE A 371 1.33 -4.87 -39.39
C PHE A 371 1.22 -3.83 -40.51
N LEU A 372 1.87 -2.69 -40.31
CA LEU A 372 2.01 -1.66 -41.33
C LEU A 372 3.41 -1.69 -41.95
N TRP A 373 4.44 -1.53 -41.13
CA TRP A 373 5.84 -1.51 -41.57
C TRP A 373 6.82 -1.74 -40.41
N GLU A 374 8.06 -2.01 -40.78
CA GLU A 374 9.22 -2.05 -39.89
C GLU A 374 10.31 -1.11 -40.43
N TYR A 375 11.11 -0.55 -39.53
CA TYR A 375 12.22 0.32 -39.87
C TYR A 375 13.47 -0.13 -39.08
N MET A 376 14.51 -0.53 -39.80
CA MET A 376 15.78 -0.94 -39.20
C MET A 376 16.63 0.28 -38.85
N THR A 377 16.98 0.39 -37.58
CA THR A 377 17.83 1.48 -37.08
C THR A 377 19.31 1.05 -37.06
N PRO A 378 20.25 1.97 -37.32
CA PRO A 378 21.68 1.69 -37.18
C PRO A 378 22.11 1.37 -35.74
N ASN A 379 21.38 1.90 -34.74
CA ASN A 379 21.63 1.72 -33.32
C ASN A 379 20.38 1.15 -32.64
N PRO A 380 20.52 0.35 -31.56
CA PRO A 380 19.39 -0.15 -30.79
C PRO A 380 18.45 0.98 -30.33
N PRO A 381 17.15 0.92 -30.67
CA PRO A 381 16.15 1.84 -30.15
C PRO A 381 15.77 1.44 -28.72
N LEU A 382 15.63 2.41 -27.82
CA LEU A 382 15.46 2.20 -26.38
C LEU A 382 14.17 2.82 -25.83
N SER A 383 13.67 3.87 -26.48
CA SER A 383 12.44 4.57 -26.13
C SER A 383 11.79 5.18 -27.37
N ILE A 384 10.48 5.35 -27.33
CA ILE A 384 9.70 5.89 -28.44
C ILE A 384 8.56 6.76 -27.92
N THR A 385 8.30 7.89 -28.58
CA THR A 385 7.06 8.65 -28.41
C THR A 385 6.51 9.07 -29.76
N ALA A 386 5.20 9.26 -29.82
CA ALA A 386 4.48 9.65 -31.03
C ALA A 386 3.54 10.80 -30.70
N GLU A 387 3.62 11.88 -31.47
CA GLU A 387 2.74 13.04 -31.36
C GLU A 387 2.30 13.46 -32.77
N GLY A 388 1.01 13.28 -33.07
CA GLY A 388 0.47 13.52 -34.41
C GLY A 388 1.17 12.66 -35.46
N ASP A 389 1.74 13.32 -36.48
CA ASP A 389 2.45 12.69 -37.60
C ASP A 389 3.96 12.53 -37.34
N MET A 390 4.43 12.71 -36.10
CA MET A 390 5.84 12.62 -35.74
C MET A 390 6.08 11.47 -34.76
N VAL A 391 7.14 10.70 -35.00
CA VAL A 391 7.67 9.68 -34.09
C VAL A 391 9.11 10.02 -33.74
N VAL A 392 9.40 10.09 -32.45
CA VAL A 392 10.75 10.37 -31.92
C VAL A 392 11.26 9.13 -31.21
N VAL A 393 12.47 8.70 -31.53
CA VAL A 393 13.08 7.46 -31.05
C VAL A 393 14.43 7.74 -30.40
N GLY A 394 14.58 7.34 -29.15
CA GLY A 394 15.86 7.38 -28.42
C GLY A 394 16.65 6.13 -28.74
N GLU A 395 17.92 6.30 -29.10
CA GLU A 395 18.81 5.21 -29.50
C GLU A 395 20.11 5.24 -28.68
N ASN A 396 20.85 4.13 -28.71
CA ASN A 396 22.25 4.09 -28.24
C ASN A 396 23.19 4.83 -29.21
N GLY A 397 23.06 6.15 -29.30
CA GLY A 397 23.82 7.00 -30.22
C GLY A 397 23.15 8.31 -30.60
N GLY A 398 21.95 8.61 -30.10
CA GLY A 398 21.23 9.82 -30.49
C GLY A 398 19.73 9.69 -30.42
N ILE A 399 19.06 10.63 -31.08
CA ILE A 399 17.61 10.66 -31.22
C ILE A 399 17.27 10.72 -32.70
N ARG A 400 16.41 9.82 -33.17
CA ARG A 400 15.89 9.79 -34.54
C ARG A 400 14.50 10.40 -34.57
N ILE A 401 14.21 11.16 -35.63
CA ILE A 401 12.91 11.78 -35.86
C ILE A 401 12.35 11.27 -37.18
N LEU A 402 11.17 10.66 -37.12
CA LEU A 402 10.46 10.11 -38.27
C LEU A 402 9.15 10.88 -38.48
N ASP A 403 8.87 11.18 -39.74
CA ASP A 403 7.56 11.60 -40.22
C ASP A 403 6.77 10.35 -40.62
N VAL A 404 5.59 10.20 -40.00
CA VAL A 404 4.68 9.08 -40.15
C VAL A 404 3.31 9.50 -40.70
N SER A 405 3.24 10.67 -41.36
CA SER A 405 2.02 11.17 -42.01
C SER A 405 1.47 10.22 -43.08
N ASP A 406 2.34 9.45 -43.74
CA ASP A 406 1.92 8.23 -44.45
C ASP A 406 2.04 7.03 -43.48
N PRO A 407 0.92 6.47 -43.00
CA PRO A 407 0.93 5.38 -42.02
C PRO A 407 1.58 4.09 -42.57
N LYS A 408 1.85 4.01 -43.88
CA LYS A 408 2.48 2.85 -44.52
C LYS A 408 3.96 3.05 -44.87
N SER A 409 4.48 4.27 -44.75
CA SER A 409 5.81 4.60 -45.24
C SER A 409 6.45 5.71 -44.39
N PRO A 410 7.19 5.38 -43.33
CA PRO A 410 7.87 6.37 -42.52
C PRO A 410 9.02 7.03 -43.29
N ILE A 411 9.27 8.30 -43.01
CA ILE A 411 10.37 9.06 -43.60
C ILE A 411 11.23 9.61 -42.47
N GLU A 412 12.52 9.27 -42.46
CA GLU A 412 13.46 9.93 -41.55
C GLU A 412 13.61 11.40 -41.93
N ARG A 413 13.29 12.28 -40.98
CA ARG A 413 13.46 13.72 -41.12
C ARG A 413 14.80 14.18 -40.60
N GLY A 414 15.26 13.61 -39.49
CA GLY A 414 16.59 13.90 -39.00
C GLY A 414 17.06 13.01 -37.87
N TYR A 415 18.31 13.23 -37.50
CA TYR A 415 19.00 12.46 -36.50
C TYR A 415 19.95 13.33 -35.68
N PHE A 416 19.67 13.44 -34.38
CA PHE A 416 20.49 14.14 -33.41
C PHE A 416 21.55 13.19 -32.85
N GLN A 417 22.74 13.16 -33.45
CA GLN A 417 23.83 12.28 -33.03
C GLN A 417 24.44 12.71 -31.68
N ARG A 418 24.60 11.74 -30.79
CA ARG A 418 25.39 11.85 -29.55
C ARG A 418 26.18 10.58 -29.27
N ASP A 419 27.26 10.69 -28.50
CA ASP A 419 28.03 9.53 -28.03
C ASP A 419 27.50 9.05 -26.66
N ARG A 420 26.17 8.89 -26.56
CA ARG A 420 25.47 8.34 -25.40
C ARG A 420 24.11 7.79 -25.80
N ARG A 421 23.58 6.91 -24.94
CA ARG A 421 22.21 6.40 -25.03
C ARG A 421 21.17 7.40 -24.55
N PHE A 422 19.96 7.32 -25.09
CA PHE A 422 18.77 8.00 -24.59
C PHE A 422 17.70 6.96 -24.26
N ASP A 423 17.39 6.82 -22.98
CA ASP A 423 16.57 5.72 -22.46
C ASP A 423 15.12 6.14 -22.20
N ASN A 424 14.86 7.43 -22.00
CA ASN A 424 13.53 7.99 -21.74
C ASN A 424 13.53 9.50 -22.06
N PHE A 425 12.39 10.03 -22.50
CA PHE A 425 12.21 11.45 -22.76
C PHE A 425 10.77 11.89 -22.56
N SER A 426 10.60 13.15 -22.19
CA SER A 426 9.32 13.86 -22.19
C SER A 426 9.31 14.80 -23.40
N LEU A 427 8.26 14.70 -24.21
CA LEU A 427 8.02 15.56 -25.36
C LEU A 427 6.79 16.43 -25.08
N LYS A 428 6.92 17.74 -25.31
CA LYS A 428 5.80 18.67 -25.32
C LYS A 428 5.98 19.65 -26.46
N ASP A 429 5.03 19.66 -27.39
CA ASP A 429 5.10 20.41 -28.64
C ASP A 429 6.36 20.02 -29.45
N ASN A 430 7.38 20.88 -29.45
CA ASN A 430 8.65 20.67 -30.15
C ASN A 430 9.85 20.58 -29.20
N LEU A 431 9.62 20.59 -27.88
CA LEU A 431 10.69 20.59 -26.90
C LEU A 431 10.80 19.22 -26.23
N LEU A 432 11.96 18.60 -26.40
CA LEU A 432 12.28 17.30 -25.85
C LEU A 432 13.21 17.45 -24.65
N PHE A 433 12.82 16.87 -23.52
CA PHE A 433 13.68 16.65 -22.37
C PHE A 433 14.08 15.19 -22.32
N ALA A 434 15.32 14.89 -22.69
CA ALA A 434 15.80 13.53 -22.86
C ALA A 434 16.86 13.16 -21.82
N THR A 435 16.73 11.96 -21.27
CA THR A 435 17.64 11.41 -20.27
C THR A 435 18.42 10.21 -20.82
N GLY A 436 19.65 10.08 -20.33
CA GLY A 436 20.56 9.04 -20.75
C GLY A 436 21.82 9.05 -19.92
N SER A 437 21.99 8.06 -19.04
CA SER A 437 23.03 8.05 -17.99
C SER A 437 22.81 9.13 -16.93
N ALA A 438 23.66 10.16 -16.88
CA ALA A 438 23.71 11.18 -15.81
C ALA A 438 23.42 12.60 -16.33
N VAL A 439 22.81 12.72 -17.51
CA VAL A 439 22.59 14.02 -18.16
C VAL A 439 21.14 14.15 -18.61
N LEU A 440 20.52 15.27 -18.24
CA LEU A 440 19.28 15.76 -18.82
C LEU A 440 19.61 16.72 -19.98
N THR A 441 18.97 16.52 -21.13
CA THR A 441 19.23 17.29 -22.37
C THR A 441 17.95 17.95 -22.81
N ALA A 442 17.98 19.26 -23.06
CA ALA A 442 16.90 19.96 -23.72
C ALA A 442 17.21 20.09 -25.21
N ILE A 443 16.32 19.60 -26.06
CA ILE A 443 16.47 19.56 -27.50
C ILE A 443 15.21 20.14 -28.15
N ASP A 444 15.39 21.16 -28.98
CA ASP A 444 14.37 21.70 -29.85
C ASP A 444 14.34 20.91 -31.16
N ILE A 445 13.15 20.42 -31.51
CA ILE A 445 12.89 19.64 -32.72
C ILE A 445 11.88 20.33 -33.65
N GLU A 446 11.68 21.64 -33.52
CA GLU A 446 10.80 22.43 -34.42
C GLU A 446 11.20 22.27 -35.90
N ASP A 447 12.50 22.25 -36.18
CA ASP A 447 13.05 21.80 -37.45
C ASP A 447 13.60 20.37 -37.29
N PRO A 448 12.82 19.33 -37.64
CA PRO A 448 13.23 17.95 -37.42
C PRO A 448 14.42 17.54 -38.29
N GLU A 449 14.75 18.28 -39.36
CA GLU A 449 15.96 18.05 -40.15
C GLU A 449 17.22 18.59 -39.45
N ASN A 450 17.06 19.57 -38.55
CA ASN A 450 18.14 20.24 -37.84
C ASN A 450 17.84 20.38 -36.33
N PRO A 451 17.69 19.28 -35.59
CA PRO A 451 17.41 19.32 -34.16
C PRO A 451 18.52 20.04 -33.40
N GLN A 452 18.14 20.95 -32.50
CA GLN A 452 19.07 21.84 -31.79
C GLN A 452 19.12 21.52 -30.30
N GLN A 453 20.32 21.27 -29.77
CA GLN A 453 20.48 21.27 -28.31
C GLN A 453 20.38 22.69 -27.78
N LEU A 454 19.46 22.92 -26.86
CA LEU A 454 19.33 24.16 -26.13
C LEU A 454 20.26 24.18 -24.91
N GLY A 455 20.29 23.08 -24.14
CA GLY A 455 21.09 22.98 -22.92
C GLY A 455 21.25 21.55 -22.39
N GLU A 456 22.15 21.40 -21.42
CA GLU A 456 22.40 20.14 -20.71
C GLU A 456 22.62 20.41 -19.21
N LEU A 457 22.12 19.50 -18.39
CA LEU A 457 22.32 19.50 -16.95
C LEU A 457 22.90 18.16 -16.50
N LEU A 458 24.08 18.19 -15.89
CA LEU A 458 24.69 17.03 -15.24
C LEU A 458 23.98 16.79 -13.90
N ILE A 459 23.37 15.62 -13.78
CA ILE A 459 22.74 15.12 -12.55
C ILE A 459 23.52 13.84 -12.22
N PRO A 460 24.41 13.82 -11.21
CA PRO A 460 25.43 12.79 -11.01
C PRO A 460 24.88 11.45 -10.48
N HIS A 461 23.78 10.98 -11.07
CA HIS A 461 23.02 9.77 -10.75
C HIS A 461 22.58 9.09 -12.06
N ASN A 462 22.13 7.84 -11.97
CA ASN A 462 21.54 7.17 -13.13
C ASN A 462 20.08 7.58 -13.27
N LEU A 463 19.76 8.30 -14.34
CA LEU A 463 18.41 8.76 -14.64
C LEU A 463 17.62 7.63 -15.33
N THR A 464 16.35 7.47 -14.97
CA THR A 464 15.49 6.38 -15.47
C THR A 464 14.23 6.83 -16.17
N ALA A 465 13.63 7.91 -15.71
CA ALA A 465 12.38 8.43 -16.23
C ALA A 465 12.42 9.96 -16.18
N VAL A 466 11.73 10.60 -17.11
CA VAL A 466 11.53 12.05 -17.10
C VAL A 466 10.11 12.38 -17.49
N GLN A 467 9.43 13.17 -16.66
CA GLN A 467 8.17 13.81 -16.99
C GLN A 467 8.34 15.31 -16.87
N SER A 468 7.72 16.08 -17.76
CA SER A 468 7.77 17.54 -17.71
C SER A 468 6.38 18.13 -17.83
N ASP A 469 6.10 19.14 -16.99
CA ASP A 469 4.94 19.99 -17.16
C ASP A 469 5.24 21.43 -16.72
N GLY A 470 4.67 22.37 -17.46
CA GLY A 470 4.90 23.80 -17.32
C GLY A 470 6.38 24.15 -17.23
N ASN A 471 6.81 24.52 -16.02
CA ASN A 471 8.13 25.06 -15.73
C ASN A 471 9.10 24.04 -15.12
N TYR A 472 8.67 22.80 -14.90
CA TYR A 472 9.44 21.81 -14.15
C TYR A 472 9.52 20.46 -14.86
N ALA A 473 10.66 19.80 -14.69
CA ALA A 473 10.86 18.40 -15.05
C ALA A 473 11.18 17.58 -13.80
N TYR A 474 10.55 16.41 -13.71
CA TYR A 474 10.69 15.44 -12.64
C TYR A 474 11.46 14.25 -13.19
N ILE A 475 12.59 13.93 -12.55
CA ILE A 475 13.50 12.90 -13.05
C ILE A 475 13.67 11.79 -12.02
N GLY A 476 13.28 10.58 -12.41
CA GLY A 476 13.46 9.37 -11.62
C GLY A 476 14.93 8.94 -11.56
N ILE A 477 15.35 8.46 -10.40
CA ILE A 477 16.72 8.02 -10.11
C ILE A 477 16.78 6.51 -9.87
N ARG A 478 17.77 5.85 -10.49
CA ARG A 478 18.14 4.46 -10.23
C ARG A 478 19.24 4.35 -9.19
N ASN A 479 18.90 3.72 -8.07
CA ASN A 479 19.81 3.36 -7.00
C ASN A 479 20.36 1.93 -7.18
N PRO A 480 21.63 1.66 -6.77
CA PRO A 480 22.20 0.32 -6.84
C PRO A 480 21.51 -0.65 -5.86
N GLU A 481 21.29 -1.89 -6.30
CA GLU A 481 20.62 -2.92 -5.48
C GLU A 481 21.37 -3.28 -4.18
N SER A 482 22.69 -3.07 -4.15
CA SER A 482 23.55 -3.47 -3.03
C SER A 482 23.55 -2.51 -1.84
N ASP A 483 22.91 -1.34 -1.97
CA ASP A 483 22.87 -0.33 -0.92
C ASP A 483 21.50 0.39 -0.91
N PRO A 484 20.46 -0.25 -0.35
CA PRO A 484 19.15 0.38 -0.13
C PRO A 484 19.21 1.34 1.06
N GLY A 485 20.29 2.12 1.18
CA GLY A 485 20.50 3.04 2.30
C GLY A 485 19.27 3.92 2.51
N ARG A 486 18.75 3.95 3.75
CA ARG A 486 17.64 4.82 4.14
C ARG A 486 17.93 6.26 3.68
N GLY A 487 16.99 6.89 2.99
CA GLY A 487 17.15 8.25 2.48
C GLY A 487 17.93 8.34 1.16
N ALA A 488 17.97 7.27 0.36
CA ALA A 488 18.51 7.33 -0.99
C ALA A 488 17.67 8.28 -1.86
N LEU A 489 18.33 9.05 -2.73
CA LEU A 489 17.68 9.96 -3.67
C LEU A 489 16.86 9.15 -4.69
N GLN A 490 15.58 9.46 -4.83
CA GLN A 490 14.66 8.73 -5.73
C GLN A 490 14.22 9.58 -6.90
N MET A 491 14.11 10.90 -6.70
CA MET A 491 13.69 11.84 -7.71
C MET A 491 14.40 13.17 -7.53
N VAL A 492 14.66 13.87 -8.63
CA VAL A 492 15.05 15.28 -8.62
C VAL A 492 14.07 16.10 -9.41
N VAL A 493 13.87 17.35 -8.99
CA VAL A 493 13.04 18.33 -9.71
C VAL A 493 13.95 19.39 -10.31
N VAL A 494 13.76 19.67 -11.59
CA VAL A 494 14.56 20.61 -12.38
C VAL A 494 13.68 21.74 -12.89
N ASP A 495 14.11 22.98 -12.68
CA ASP A 495 13.53 24.16 -13.31
C ASP A 495 13.96 24.21 -14.78
N ILE A 496 12.98 24.15 -15.67
CA ILE A 496 13.14 24.11 -17.13
C ILE A 496 12.60 25.37 -17.83
N ARG A 497 12.33 26.46 -17.09
CA ARG A 497 11.85 27.74 -17.67
C ARG A 497 12.76 28.30 -18.75
N ASP A 498 14.07 28.12 -18.55
CA ASP A 498 15.09 28.40 -19.55
C ASP A 498 15.80 27.08 -19.87
N PRO A 499 15.43 26.39 -20.96
CA PRO A 499 16.03 25.11 -21.33
C PRO A 499 17.54 25.18 -21.60
N ALA A 500 18.10 26.36 -21.85
CA ALA A 500 19.54 26.55 -22.00
C ALA A 500 20.27 26.66 -20.64
N MET A 501 19.55 26.97 -19.56
CA MET A 501 20.07 27.25 -18.22
C MET A 501 19.31 26.48 -17.12
N MET A 502 19.00 25.21 -17.38
CA MET A 502 18.33 24.31 -16.43
C MET A 502 19.09 24.18 -15.10
N ARG A 503 18.36 24.03 -13.99
CA ARG A 503 18.94 23.82 -12.65
C ARG A 503 18.07 22.94 -11.77
N MET A 504 18.70 22.11 -10.94
CA MET A 504 18.01 21.36 -9.90
C MET A 504 17.45 22.34 -8.86
N VAL A 505 16.19 22.12 -8.44
CA VAL A 505 15.49 22.94 -7.44
C VAL A 505 15.04 22.14 -6.24
N ALA A 506 14.84 20.83 -6.39
CA ALA A 506 14.54 19.93 -5.29
C ALA A 506 15.13 18.54 -5.50
N GLU A 507 15.32 17.85 -4.38
CA GLU A 507 15.71 16.46 -4.28
C GLU A 507 14.69 15.79 -3.38
N TYR A 508 14.22 14.61 -3.79
CA TYR A 508 13.26 13.83 -3.03
C TYR A 508 13.85 12.46 -2.68
N SER A 509 13.78 12.13 -1.40
CA SER A 509 14.22 10.87 -0.83
C SER A 509 13.25 10.41 0.27
N ASN A 510 12.87 9.14 0.24
CA ASN A 510 12.15 8.46 1.29
C ASN A 510 13.08 7.47 2.03
N ASN A 511 12.66 7.02 3.21
CA ASN A 511 13.25 5.92 3.96
C ASN A 511 13.29 4.60 3.18
N ASP A 512 12.43 4.44 2.18
CA ASP A 512 12.38 3.28 1.30
C ASP A 512 13.19 3.53 0.03
N ALA A 513 14.40 2.96 -0.03
CA ALA A 513 15.43 3.28 -1.02
C ALA A 513 15.23 2.70 -2.44
N TYR A 514 13.99 2.48 -2.87
CA TYR A 514 13.70 1.87 -4.17
C TYR A 514 13.76 2.88 -5.32
N SER A 515 14.29 2.42 -6.45
CA SER A 515 14.42 3.24 -7.68
C SER A 515 13.06 3.55 -8.28
N TYR A 516 12.88 4.75 -8.81
CA TYR A 516 11.73 5.09 -9.67
C TYR A 516 12.07 4.74 -11.11
N LEU A 517 11.41 3.73 -11.66
CA LEU A 517 11.66 3.22 -13.01
C LEU A 517 10.88 3.99 -14.07
N GLU A 518 9.65 4.35 -13.74
CA GLU A 518 8.74 5.11 -14.58
C GLU A 518 8.02 6.16 -13.72
N LEU A 519 7.69 7.30 -14.33
CA LEU A 519 6.95 8.38 -13.70
C LEU A 519 5.77 8.75 -14.58
N PHE A 520 4.62 8.97 -13.97
CA PHE A 520 3.47 9.58 -14.62
C PHE A 520 3.09 10.86 -13.88
N LEU A 521 3.02 11.99 -14.58
CA LEU A 521 2.64 13.28 -14.01
C LEU A 521 1.21 13.61 -14.41
N ARG A 522 0.37 13.91 -13.43
CA ARG A 522 -1.01 14.34 -13.64
C ARG A 522 -1.52 15.16 -12.47
N ASP A 523 -2.20 16.27 -12.75
CA ASP A 523 -2.91 17.08 -11.76
C ASP A 523 -2.03 17.42 -10.53
N SER A 524 -0.80 17.89 -10.78
CA SER A 524 0.21 18.18 -9.75
C SER A 524 0.58 16.98 -8.86
N ARG A 525 0.41 15.76 -9.36
CA ARG A 525 0.83 14.53 -8.70
C ARG A 525 1.76 13.71 -9.59
N ILE A 526 2.83 13.21 -8.99
CA ILE A 526 3.72 12.23 -9.60
C ILE A 526 3.34 10.84 -9.08
N PHE A 527 3.03 9.95 -10.00
CA PHE A 527 2.87 8.53 -9.74
C PHE A 527 4.15 7.84 -10.18
N ALA A 528 4.94 7.38 -9.22
CA ALA A 528 6.27 6.85 -9.45
C ALA A 528 6.28 5.33 -9.29
N ALA A 529 6.41 4.62 -10.42
CA ALA A 529 6.57 3.17 -10.42
C ALA A 529 7.92 2.79 -9.81
N ARG A 530 7.87 2.09 -8.67
CA ARG A 530 9.06 1.61 -7.99
C ARG A 530 9.51 0.29 -8.57
N ARG A 531 10.84 0.15 -8.67
CA ARG A 531 11.48 -1.11 -9.07
C ARG A 531 11.04 -2.30 -8.22
N THR A 532 10.72 -2.04 -6.95
CA THR A 532 10.07 -2.97 -6.03
C THR A 532 9.28 -2.14 -5.04
N GLY A 533 8.14 -2.66 -4.63
CA GLY A 533 7.35 -2.05 -3.56
C GLY A 533 6.14 -1.27 -4.00
N GLY A 534 5.84 -1.22 -5.31
CA GLY A 534 4.61 -0.60 -5.80
C GLY A 534 4.83 0.74 -6.50
N ILE A 535 3.92 1.68 -6.28
CA ILE A 535 3.90 3.03 -6.82
C ILE A 535 3.89 4.00 -5.65
N ASP A 536 4.70 5.04 -5.71
CA ASP A 536 4.57 6.18 -4.80
C ASP A 536 3.71 7.25 -5.47
N ILE A 537 2.84 7.89 -4.70
CA ILE A 537 2.03 9.02 -5.14
C ILE A 537 2.56 10.23 -4.40
N LEU A 538 3.24 11.10 -5.13
CA LEU A 538 3.82 12.33 -4.62
C LEU A 538 2.95 13.51 -5.05
N ASP A 539 2.67 14.39 -4.10
CA ASP A 539 2.17 15.72 -4.37
C ASP A 539 3.34 16.63 -4.75
N VAL A 540 3.18 17.34 -5.85
CA VAL A 540 4.14 18.29 -6.40
C VAL A 540 3.50 19.64 -6.73
N GLU A 541 2.42 20.01 -6.01
CA GLU A 541 1.81 21.34 -6.10
C GLU A 541 2.83 22.45 -5.80
N ASP A 542 3.71 22.22 -4.82
CA ASP A 542 4.99 22.90 -4.70
C ASP A 542 6.13 22.00 -5.24
N PRO A 543 6.62 22.24 -6.46
CA PRO A 543 7.71 21.44 -7.05
C PRO A 543 9.04 21.56 -6.29
N THR A 544 9.17 22.53 -5.38
CA THR A 544 10.36 22.68 -4.53
C THR A 544 10.32 21.82 -3.26
N GLU A 545 9.14 21.34 -2.88
CA GLU A 545 8.93 20.47 -1.73
C GLU A 545 7.99 19.29 -2.08
N PRO A 546 8.42 18.30 -2.88
CA PRO A 546 7.60 17.12 -3.16
C PRO A 546 7.25 16.34 -1.88
N VAL A 547 5.98 16.01 -1.70
CA VAL A 547 5.47 15.32 -0.50
C VAL A 547 4.90 13.95 -0.88
N LEU A 548 5.36 12.88 -0.22
CA LEU A 548 4.71 11.57 -0.33
C LEU A 548 3.32 11.62 0.28
N ARG A 549 2.29 11.31 -0.51
CA ARG A 549 0.91 11.21 -0.02
C ARG A 549 0.51 9.77 0.24
N ALA A 550 0.93 8.86 -0.64
CA ALA A 550 0.57 7.46 -0.55
C ALA A 550 1.55 6.56 -1.29
N THR A 551 1.43 5.27 -1.02
CA THR A 551 2.24 4.19 -1.57
C THR A 551 1.29 3.04 -1.87
N TYR A 552 1.13 2.70 -3.15
CA TYR A 552 0.18 1.72 -3.70
C TYR A 552 0.90 0.47 -4.22
N GLY A 553 0.30 -0.74 -4.19
CA GLY A 553 0.68 -1.86 -5.08
C GLY A 553 1.33 -3.11 -4.45
N ASP A 554 1.41 -4.20 -5.23
CA ASP A 554 2.01 -5.48 -4.82
C ASP A 554 3.55 -5.37 -4.76
N TYR A 555 4.12 -5.53 -3.57
CA TYR A 555 5.55 -5.41 -3.30
C TYR A 555 6.41 -6.51 -3.96
N ARG A 556 5.81 -7.53 -4.57
CA ARG A 556 6.48 -8.53 -5.42
C ARG A 556 6.48 -8.13 -6.90
N ASN A 557 5.59 -7.23 -7.30
CA ASN A 557 5.46 -6.81 -8.68
C ASN A 557 6.43 -5.66 -8.98
N LYS A 558 7.19 -5.80 -10.06
CA LYS A 558 7.99 -4.70 -10.60
C LYS A 558 7.16 -4.00 -11.65
N TYR A 559 6.64 -2.83 -11.31
CA TYR A 559 5.90 -2.04 -12.28
C TYR A 559 6.89 -1.37 -13.25
N SER A 560 6.62 -1.58 -14.54
CA SER A 560 7.43 -1.10 -15.64
C SER A 560 6.67 -0.09 -16.51
N GLY A 561 5.33 -0.12 -16.50
CA GLY A 561 4.45 0.83 -17.16
C GLY A 561 3.39 1.36 -16.21
N ILE A 562 3.04 2.64 -16.37
CA ILE A 562 2.02 3.32 -15.58
C ILE A 562 1.27 4.36 -16.42
N GLN A 563 -0.06 4.34 -16.34
CA GLN A 563 -0.94 5.37 -16.90
C GLN A 563 -2.07 5.67 -15.92
N ILE A 564 -2.35 6.95 -15.68
CA ILE A 564 -3.39 7.36 -14.74
C ILE A 564 -4.50 8.14 -15.45
N GLY A 565 -5.69 7.55 -15.46
CA GLY A 565 -6.96 8.20 -15.81
C GLY A 565 -7.50 9.06 -14.67
N ASP A 566 -8.75 9.51 -14.78
CA ASP A 566 -9.34 10.46 -13.80
C ASP A 566 -9.47 9.84 -12.40
N SER A 567 -9.92 8.58 -12.32
CA SER A 567 -10.11 7.85 -11.06
C SER A 567 -9.55 6.43 -11.09
N ILE A 568 -8.93 6.03 -12.20
CA ILE A 568 -8.42 4.68 -12.44
C ILE A 568 -6.98 4.76 -12.93
N GLY A 569 -6.09 4.02 -12.28
CA GLY A 569 -4.74 3.76 -12.75
C GLY A 569 -4.63 2.40 -13.43
N TYR A 570 -3.72 2.32 -14.39
CA TYR A 570 -3.37 1.13 -15.13
C TYR A 570 -1.88 0.91 -15.01
N LEU A 571 -1.50 -0.26 -14.50
CA LEU A 571 -0.13 -0.58 -14.16
C LEU A 571 0.25 -1.89 -14.84
N THR A 572 1.43 -1.98 -15.41
CA THR A 572 1.94 -3.24 -15.95
C THR A 572 3.27 -3.61 -15.30
N GLY A 573 3.49 -4.90 -15.09
CA GLY A 573 4.72 -5.42 -14.52
C GLY A 573 4.93 -6.92 -14.71
N ASP A 574 5.57 -7.54 -13.72
CA ASP A 574 5.90 -8.97 -13.71
C ASP A 574 4.69 -9.91 -13.77
N PHE A 575 3.48 -9.43 -13.46
CA PHE A 575 2.25 -10.23 -13.41
C PHE A 575 1.18 -9.81 -14.42
N GLY A 576 1.49 -8.95 -15.39
CA GLY A 576 0.53 -8.45 -16.38
C GLY A 576 -0.07 -7.10 -16.01
N LEU A 577 -1.35 -6.89 -16.34
CA LEU A 577 -2.07 -5.62 -16.12
C LEU A 577 -2.78 -5.63 -14.76
N GLU A 578 -2.57 -4.56 -13.99
CA GLU A 578 -3.27 -4.27 -12.75
C GLU A 578 -4.07 -2.97 -12.91
N ILE A 579 -5.32 -2.99 -12.48
CA ILE A 579 -6.23 -1.86 -12.52
C ILE A 579 -6.61 -1.47 -11.12
N VAL A 580 -6.48 -0.18 -10.86
CA VAL A 580 -6.39 0.32 -9.50
C VAL A 580 -7.24 1.58 -9.40
N ARG A 581 -8.01 1.73 -8.32
CA ARG A 581 -8.79 2.94 -8.12
C ARG A 581 -7.84 3.95 -7.52
N MET A 582 -7.68 5.08 -8.20
CA MET A 582 -6.87 6.16 -7.69
C MET A 582 -7.74 6.94 -6.73
N GLY A 583 -7.56 6.67 -5.43
CA GLY A 583 -8.19 7.42 -4.37
C GLY A 583 -7.97 8.91 -4.55
N THR A 584 -9.04 9.67 -4.63
CA THR A 584 -8.98 11.13 -4.56
C THR A 584 -8.82 11.62 -3.13
N HIS A 585 -8.24 10.85 -2.19
CA HIS A 585 -8.30 11.22 -0.78
C HIS A 585 -7.00 10.99 -0.01
N CYS A 586 -6.17 12.03 0.01
CA CYS A 586 -5.49 12.48 1.22
C CYS A 586 -5.32 14.00 1.09
N SER A 587 -5.89 14.73 2.06
CA SER A 587 -6.23 16.17 2.08
C SER A 587 -7.17 16.65 0.98
N GLN A 588 -8.46 16.32 1.09
CA GLN A 588 -9.46 17.33 0.74
C GLN A 588 -9.77 18.07 2.02
N CYS A 589 -9.43 19.35 2.05
CA CYS A 589 -10.07 20.31 2.91
C CYS A 589 -11.57 20.18 2.63
N PRO A 590 -12.40 19.55 3.49
CA PRO A 590 -13.78 19.23 3.11
C PRO A 590 -14.60 20.50 2.85
N VAL A 591 -14.09 21.64 3.32
CA VAL A 591 -14.65 22.97 3.14
C VAL A 591 -14.08 23.73 1.94
N ASP A 592 -13.12 23.17 1.20
CA ASP A 592 -12.70 23.60 -0.14
C ASP A 592 -13.59 22.91 -1.18
N ILE A 593 -14.79 23.45 -1.35
CA ILE A 593 -15.81 22.88 -2.26
C ILE A 593 -15.43 23.10 -3.71
N THR A 594 -14.62 24.12 -4.00
CA THR A 594 -14.16 24.41 -5.35
C THR A 594 -12.98 23.53 -5.78
N GLY A 595 -12.28 22.93 -4.81
CA GLY A 595 -11.14 22.06 -5.02
C GLY A 595 -9.91 22.80 -5.53
N ASP A 596 -9.80 24.11 -5.24
CA ASP A 596 -8.74 24.98 -5.73
C ASP A 596 -7.58 25.18 -4.74
N GLY A 597 -7.67 24.54 -3.58
CA GLY A 597 -6.67 24.58 -2.51
C GLY A 597 -6.72 25.84 -1.63
N ILE A 598 -7.65 26.77 -1.89
CA ILE A 598 -7.75 28.05 -1.20
C ILE A 598 -9.12 28.19 -0.54
N LEU A 599 -9.15 28.17 0.79
CA LEU A 599 -10.39 28.40 1.52
C LEU A 599 -10.82 29.87 1.45
N ASP A 600 -11.77 30.18 0.56
CA ASP A 600 -12.27 31.53 0.35
C ASP A 600 -13.80 31.60 0.20
N ILE A 601 -14.33 32.75 -0.22
CA ILE A 601 -15.78 32.96 -0.29
C ILE A 601 -16.43 32.13 -1.41
N ALA A 602 -15.66 31.70 -2.41
CA ALA A 602 -16.12 30.85 -3.50
C ALA A 602 -16.59 29.49 -2.98
N ASP A 603 -15.91 28.91 -1.99
CA ASP A 603 -16.32 27.64 -1.38
C ASP A 603 -17.64 27.75 -0.63
N VAL A 604 -17.85 28.89 0.03
CA VAL A 604 -19.12 29.17 0.71
C VAL A 604 -20.25 29.26 -0.32
N PHE A 605 -20.03 29.90 -1.46
CA PHE A 605 -21.04 29.96 -2.52
C PHE A 605 -21.30 28.59 -3.15
N ALA A 606 -20.26 27.80 -3.40
CA ALA A 606 -20.39 26.46 -3.94
C ALA A 606 -21.12 25.52 -2.97
N TYR A 607 -20.84 25.59 -1.66
CA TYR A 607 -21.60 24.89 -0.63
C TYR A 607 -23.09 25.27 -0.65
N LEU A 608 -23.39 26.57 -0.70
CA LEU A 608 -24.78 27.06 -0.72
C LEU A 608 -25.53 26.60 -1.99
N ASP A 609 -24.84 26.46 -3.12
CA ASP A 609 -25.41 25.92 -4.34
C ASP A 609 -25.73 24.42 -4.19
N LEU A 610 -24.82 23.62 -3.63
CA LEU A 610 -25.05 22.21 -3.32
C LEU A 610 -26.21 22.01 -2.34
N PHE A 611 -26.22 22.78 -1.24
CA PHE A 611 -27.28 22.76 -0.24
C PHE A 611 -28.64 23.16 -0.84
N GLY A 612 -28.65 24.16 -1.73
CA GLY A 612 -29.85 24.60 -2.45
C GLY A 612 -30.38 23.57 -3.45
N LEU A 613 -29.51 22.70 -3.98
CA LEU A 613 -29.84 21.62 -4.90
C LEU A 613 -30.22 20.31 -4.21
N LEU A 614 -30.14 20.26 -2.87
CA LEU A 614 -30.25 19.04 -2.07
C LEU A 614 -29.23 17.97 -2.50
N ASP A 615 -28.02 18.40 -2.85
CA ASP A 615 -26.94 17.50 -3.23
C ASP A 615 -26.37 16.77 -1.99
N PRO A 616 -26.19 15.44 -2.02
CA PRO A 616 -25.59 14.70 -0.90
C PRO A 616 -24.22 15.22 -0.44
N ALA A 617 -23.47 15.91 -1.31
CA ALA A 617 -22.19 16.53 -0.94
C ALA A 617 -22.33 17.70 0.06
N ALA A 618 -23.55 18.20 0.30
CA ALA A 618 -23.81 19.22 1.31
C ALA A 618 -24.14 18.65 2.71
N ASP A 619 -24.17 17.33 2.88
CA ASP A 619 -24.43 16.63 4.16
C ASP A 619 -23.13 16.56 4.98
N PHE A 620 -22.83 17.64 5.70
CA PHE A 620 -21.62 17.78 6.50
C PHE A 620 -21.72 17.08 7.86
N THR A 621 -22.92 16.71 8.28
CA THR A 621 -23.14 15.91 9.49
C THR A 621 -23.10 14.40 9.23
N GLY A 622 -23.26 13.99 7.96
CA GLY A 622 -23.22 12.60 7.51
C GLY A 622 -24.44 11.78 7.94
N ASP A 623 -25.55 12.43 8.26
CA ASP A 623 -26.75 11.77 8.81
C ASP A 623 -27.81 11.43 7.75
N GLY A 624 -27.56 11.80 6.48
CA GLY A 624 -28.44 11.59 5.34
C GLY A 624 -29.59 12.60 5.25
N VAL A 625 -29.61 13.64 6.07
CA VAL A 625 -30.67 14.65 6.16
C VAL A 625 -30.09 16.06 6.02
N LEU A 626 -30.25 16.65 4.84
CA LEU A 626 -29.84 18.04 4.59
C LEU A 626 -30.69 19.04 5.38
N ASP A 627 -30.13 19.59 6.45
CA ASP A 627 -30.76 20.59 7.28
C ASP A 627 -29.79 21.68 7.78
N ILE A 628 -30.23 22.52 8.72
CA ILE A 628 -29.44 23.64 9.19
C ILE A 628 -28.17 23.21 9.94
N PHE A 629 -28.11 21.98 10.46
CA PHE A 629 -26.95 21.45 11.17
C PHE A 629 -25.79 21.18 10.22
N ASP A 630 -26.04 20.83 8.95
CA ASP A 630 -24.99 20.74 7.93
C ASP A 630 -24.36 22.09 7.63
N VAL A 631 -25.18 23.15 7.62
CA VAL A 631 -24.69 24.52 7.41
C VAL A 631 -23.80 24.94 8.57
N PHE A 632 -24.15 24.57 9.80
CA PHE A 632 -23.30 24.83 10.97
C PHE A 632 -22.02 24.01 10.94
N ALA A 633 -22.09 22.72 10.59
CA ALA A 633 -20.92 21.85 10.47
C ALA A 633 -19.94 22.35 9.38
N PHE A 634 -20.45 22.79 8.22
CA PHE A 634 -19.66 23.44 7.18
C PHE A 634 -18.98 24.72 7.69
N LEU A 635 -19.71 25.62 8.36
CA LEU A 635 -19.16 26.87 8.86
C LEU A 635 -18.13 26.67 9.98
N ASP A 636 -18.35 25.69 10.85
CA ASP A 636 -17.41 25.33 11.92
C ASP A 636 -16.09 24.82 11.31
N ALA A 637 -16.17 23.89 10.34
CA ALA A 637 -15.02 23.40 9.60
C ALA A 637 -14.32 24.51 8.78
N TYR A 638 -15.07 25.41 8.16
CA TYR A 638 -14.55 26.54 7.39
C TYR A 638 -13.79 27.52 8.28
N SER A 639 -14.32 27.77 9.49
CA SER A 639 -13.69 28.68 10.45
C SER A 639 -12.45 28.09 11.14
N ALA A 640 -12.39 26.77 11.27
CA ALA A 640 -11.22 26.06 11.79
C ALA A 640 -10.03 26.15 10.84
N GLY A 641 -10.28 26.37 9.54
CA GLY A 641 -9.28 26.30 8.49
C GLY A 641 -8.85 24.84 8.23
N CYS A 642 -8.14 24.62 7.14
CA CYS A 642 -7.59 23.31 6.82
C CYS A 642 -6.11 23.22 7.26
N PRO A 643 -5.68 22.09 7.85
CA PRO A 643 -4.28 21.88 8.20
C PRO A 643 -3.39 21.76 6.96
#